data_AF-A0A9E5QXC9-F1
#
_entry.id   AF-A0A9E5QXC9-F1
#
_cell.length_a   1.000
_cell.length_b   1.000
_cell.length_c   1.000
_cell.angle_alpha   90.00
_cell.angle_beta   90.00
_cell.angle_gamma   90.00
#
_symmetry.space_group_name_H-M   'P 1'
#
loop_
_entity.id
_entity.type
_entity.pdbx_description
1 polymer ?
#
loop_
_entity_poly.entity_id
_entity_poly.type
_entity_poly.pdbx_seq_one_letter_code
_entity_poly.pdbx_strand_id
1 'polypeptide(L)'
;MRLLKFILGFGILLPLRLWAIDTVQNGNWNNPATWQGGLVPGTNAEVRLLHVVQLNVNATTGNLTVETGGQLILVGGNLEVNGLFRLLGQMTDGNGLGQLVFNQDFRVEPSGNCTLNFQTPLTFRGNLENRNVFRQFGNGTVLFNGANPQQINPVADTEFRADIVQIAQQLTIRNGAALRFTLGNTFEIFSGARLLNENQNLLRIDGHLTGGGLLTNAALAIFEYQNPLAPQVNMEANASQNQVIYRANQNQELAATTYFHLILQNIGTSNQEKSLVGEMLVEGDLTVQAGLQGQTLLNPGAFGWVVLGNTLFEQNTAFVDNDPSGLLDFQGELRLIAGAVFLPSVPVEITIRGDFFQGGAFALPAGSLLRLLGNNRNIFPQAEIRTAGSVEIEGQRTLQAGELVSWEGPVIFQTNAVLRNQNPNGLLFGTPINANDNTASLVNEMGAVIFFRPEGLPFSNLNTDFSAPGNIVVYDRQEGTGNQTIAPTQYQNLRLAGTGTKTLGGAVTVHGLLTSERQFDVSPANYPLTLQGNWQNEAGFEARQGRVIFSGSQDQQLTGIPLQLYEAELQKNGGTLGPQVLVEIIGRLFLSQGFWESLAAQPLTFRENATSDPGQASAFVRGPITKIGSADFIFPLGAGSVSAPLGLRGLNQSGSFTVAYFRTAPPTANLAPALVFLSAVEYWQVQSNTPGLSAGLELFWTNGAASGITDLTDLSVAQLSSGIWNEVESQASGSVASGQIRSTNNLSNFGDFTFASREARNALGNTDLIPSAPEWGEVRVEESGAIQVRWVDLASQETEYIVERATGSEQNFSVLQTLPRNQTELLDTTPIAGTPYFYRVRAQNPFGSAISETRGALVGVLGNLPSGSAPLLKVYPNPNTGVFWVEGAGLRPEDWIILDGQGLSVPFARQATPQGWQIKLLGGERGVIF
;
A
#
# COMPACT_ATOMS: atom_id res chain seq x y z
N MET A 1 106.39 2.05 19.57
CA MET A 1 107.16 2.52 20.74
C MET A 1 108.03 3.73 20.35
N ARG A 2 107.43 4.94 20.22
CA ARG A 2 108.06 6.28 20.20
C ARG A 2 107.00 7.39 19.96
N LEU A 3 105.89 7.37 20.68
CA LEU A 3 104.99 8.54 20.79
C LEU A 3 104.10 8.46 22.05
N LEU A 4 104.55 7.72 23.07
CA LEU A 4 103.85 7.53 24.33
C LEU A 4 104.69 8.12 25.44
N LYS A 5 104.82 9.46 25.49
CA LYS A 5 105.51 10.14 26.59
C LYS A 5 105.10 11.60 26.84
N PHE A 6 103.96 12.10 26.34
CA PHE A 6 103.61 13.50 26.55
C PHE A 6 102.27 13.82 27.20
N ILE A 7 101.41 12.85 27.54
CA ILE A 7 100.14 13.19 28.21
C ILE A 7 99.86 12.18 29.33
N LEU A 8 100.62 12.30 30.42
CA LEU A 8 100.27 11.78 31.74
C LEU A 8 100.45 12.96 32.70
N GLY A 9 99.37 13.73 32.86
CA GLY A 9 99.36 14.91 33.71
C GLY A 9 98.14 15.76 33.40
N PHE A 10 96.95 15.22 33.62
CA PHE A 10 95.71 15.91 34.05
C PHE A 10 94.57 14.90 33.89
N GLY A 11 93.93 14.57 35.02
CA GLY A 11 92.87 13.56 35.12
C GLY A 11 91.58 14.01 34.42
N ILE A 12 91.51 13.80 33.11
CA ILE A 12 90.28 13.87 32.33
C ILE A 12 90.13 12.54 31.61
N LEU A 13 89.21 11.71 32.11
CA LEU A 13 88.74 10.50 31.44
C LEU A 13 87.83 10.94 30.28
N LEU A 14 88.38 11.12 29.08
CA LEU A 14 87.59 11.21 27.85
C LEU A 14 87.32 9.78 27.35
N PRO A 15 86.07 9.37 27.08
CA PRO A 15 85.81 8.07 26.49
C PRO A 15 86.36 8.05 25.06
N LEU A 16 87.28 7.14 24.78
CA LEU A 16 87.73 6.80 23.42
C LEU A 16 86.53 6.25 22.64
N ARG A 17 86.04 6.98 21.64
CA ARG A 17 85.21 6.38 20.58
C ARG A 17 86.08 5.37 19.83
N LEU A 18 85.73 4.09 19.90
CA LEU A 18 86.28 3.07 19.00
C LEU A 18 85.96 3.46 17.55
N TRP A 19 86.96 3.56 16.68
CA TRP A 19 86.73 3.75 15.24
C TRP A 19 86.13 2.47 14.64
N ALA A 20 85.22 2.61 13.67
CA ALA A 20 84.63 1.48 12.96
C ALA A 20 85.68 0.76 12.09
N ILE A 21 85.58 -0.56 11.98
CA ILE A 21 86.38 -1.42 11.11
C ILE A 21 85.62 -1.55 9.78
N ASP A 22 86.16 -0.93 8.75
CA ASP A 22 85.57 -0.94 7.42
C ASP A 22 86.13 -2.07 6.55
N THR A 23 85.34 -2.59 5.62
CA THR A 23 85.85 -3.48 4.58
C THR A 23 86.57 -2.68 3.49
N VAL A 24 87.76 -3.13 3.08
CA VAL A 24 88.56 -2.46 2.02
C VAL A 24 88.45 -3.14 0.65
N GLN A 25 87.95 -4.38 0.60
CA GLN A 25 87.71 -5.15 -0.63
C GLN A 25 86.67 -6.26 -0.38
N ASN A 26 86.23 -6.93 -1.45
CA ASN A 26 85.42 -8.14 -1.32
C ASN A 26 86.23 -9.27 -0.68
N GLY A 27 85.61 -10.11 0.14
CA GLY A 27 86.32 -11.25 0.74
C GLY A 27 85.56 -12.01 1.81
N ASN A 28 86.24 -12.98 2.43
CA ASN A 28 85.71 -13.75 3.55
C ASN A 28 85.83 -12.98 4.87
N TRP A 29 84.89 -13.19 5.79
CA TRP A 29 84.90 -12.56 7.10
C TRP A 29 86.19 -12.87 7.88
N ASN A 30 86.71 -14.09 7.79
CA ASN A 30 87.92 -14.49 8.50
C ASN A 30 89.24 -14.07 7.83
N ASN A 31 89.21 -13.46 6.64
CA ASN A 31 90.42 -13.06 5.93
C ASN A 31 90.87 -11.66 6.39
N PRO A 32 92.06 -11.49 7.00
CA PRO A 32 92.57 -10.18 7.40
C PRO A 32 92.60 -9.16 6.26
N ALA A 33 92.81 -9.59 5.01
CA ALA A 33 92.86 -8.70 3.86
C ALA A 33 91.51 -8.05 3.53
N THR A 34 90.39 -8.58 4.02
CA THR A 34 89.05 -7.99 3.83
C THR A 34 88.90 -6.68 4.62
N TRP A 35 89.63 -6.52 5.72
CA TRP A 35 89.38 -5.50 6.75
C TRP A 35 90.46 -4.42 6.79
N GLN A 36 90.03 -3.18 7.03
CA GLN A 36 90.93 -2.05 7.23
C GLN A 36 91.95 -2.34 8.34
N GLY A 37 93.23 -2.16 8.03
CA GLY A 37 94.32 -2.40 8.98
C GLY A 37 94.58 -3.89 9.30
N GLY A 38 93.98 -4.83 8.56
CA GLY A 38 94.17 -6.27 8.79
C GLY A 38 93.40 -6.82 10.00
N LEU A 39 92.49 -6.02 10.59
CA LEU A 39 91.80 -6.34 11.84
C LEU A 39 90.48 -7.06 11.55
N VAL A 40 90.49 -8.40 11.64
CA VAL A 40 89.23 -9.18 11.61
C VAL A 40 88.36 -8.77 12.81
N PRO A 41 87.08 -8.38 12.60
CA PRO A 41 86.19 -7.95 13.67
C PRO A 41 85.99 -9.03 14.74
N GLY A 42 86.01 -8.59 16.01
CA GLY A 42 85.69 -9.41 17.18
C GLY A 42 84.46 -8.92 17.92
N THR A 43 84.17 -9.52 19.08
CA THR A 43 82.89 -9.46 19.82
C THR A 43 82.27 -8.08 20.06
N ASN A 44 83.07 -7.03 20.15
CA ASN A 44 82.61 -5.66 20.43
C ASN A 44 82.97 -4.66 19.30
N ALA A 45 83.32 -5.16 18.12
CA ALA A 45 83.72 -4.31 17.02
C ALA A 45 82.53 -3.54 16.43
N GLU A 46 82.76 -2.27 16.12
CA GLU A 46 81.89 -1.47 15.26
C GLU A 46 82.28 -1.76 13.81
N VAL A 47 81.40 -2.36 13.01
CA VAL A 47 81.74 -2.87 11.67
C VAL A 47 80.93 -2.19 10.60
N ARG A 48 81.58 -1.78 9.50
CA ARG A 48 80.90 -1.29 8.28
C ARG A 48 81.31 -2.09 7.05
N LEU A 49 80.33 -2.69 6.38
CA LEU A 49 80.55 -3.40 5.12
C LEU A 49 80.27 -2.45 3.96
N LEU A 50 81.35 -2.00 3.31
CA LEU A 50 81.30 -1.20 2.08
C LEU A 50 81.37 -2.07 0.81
N HIS A 51 81.67 -3.37 0.98
CA HIS A 51 81.97 -4.35 -0.07
C HIS A 51 81.20 -5.66 0.20
N VAL A 52 81.34 -6.65 -0.68
CA VAL A 52 80.76 -7.99 -0.52
C VAL A 52 81.59 -8.82 0.48
N VAL A 53 80.97 -9.24 1.58
CA VAL A 53 81.59 -10.10 2.60
C VAL A 53 80.85 -11.42 2.71
N GLN A 54 81.60 -12.53 2.58
CA GLN A 54 81.11 -13.88 2.83
C GLN A 54 81.37 -14.28 4.29
N LEU A 55 80.31 -14.54 5.04
CA LEU A 55 80.39 -15.09 6.40
C LEU A 55 80.58 -16.61 6.33
N ASN A 56 81.85 -17.02 6.34
CA ASN A 56 82.29 -18.41 6.23
C ASN A 56 82.79 -19.01 7.56
N VAL A 57 82.74 -18.24 8.65
CA VAL A 57 83.13 -18.67 10.00
C VAL A 57 82.14 -18.12 11.03
N ASN A 58 82.12 -18.70 12.22
CA ASN A 58 81.39 -18.12 13.34
C ASN A 58 82.00 -16.76 13.72
N ALA A 59 81.15 -15.75 13.82
CA ALA A 59 81.54 -14.38 14.15
C ALA A 59 80.60 -13.79 15.21
N THR A 60 81.18 -12.97 16.08
CA THR A 60 80.44 -12.13 17.01
C THR A 60 80.96 -10.71 16.88
N THR A 61 80.08 -9.72 16.85
CA THR A 61 80.45 -8.30 16.68
C THR A 61 79.59 -7.35 17.50
N GLY A 62 80.00 -6.09 17.66
CA GLY A 62 79.22 -5.00 18.25
C GLY A 62 78.13 -4.50 17.28
N ASN A 63 78.14 -3.22 16.91
CA ASN A 63 77.26 -2.75 15.83
C ASN A 63 77.77 -3.23 14.46
N LEU A 64 76.85 -3.53 13.55
CA LEU A 64 77.17 -3.92 12.18
C LEU A 64 76.29 -3.14 11.21
N THR A 65 76.93 -2.33 10.35
CA THR A 65 76.25 -1.61 9.28
C THR A 65 76.66 -2.18 7.92
N VAL A 66 75.69 -2.61 7.12
CA VAL A 66 75.91 -2.92 5.70
C VAL A 66 75.55 -1.67 4.92
N GLU A 67 76.56 -0.96 4.44
CA GLU A 67 76.39 0.33 3.77
C GLU A 67 75.77 0.16 2.38
N THR A 68 75.33 1.27 1.78
CA THR A 68 74.80 1.25 0.41
C THR A 68 75.89 0.73 -0.55
N GLY A 69 75.57 -0.30 -1.33
CA GLY A 69 76.53 -0.99 -2.22
C GLY A 69 77.31 -2.14 -1.57
N GLY A 70 77.29 -2.26 -0.24
CA GLY A 70 77.82 -3.42 0.49
C GLY A 70 76.86 -4.62 0.46
N GLN A 71 77.41 -5.81 0.66
CA GLN A 71 76.61 -7.04 0.76
C GLN A 71 77.16 -7.99 1.82
N LEU A 72 76.30 -8.51 2.67
CA LEU A 72 76.61 -9.63 3.56
C LEU A 72 76.01 -10.91 2.97
N ILE A 73 76.86 -11.89 2.65
CA ILE A 73 76.45 -13.21 2.16
C ILE A 73 76.76 -14.25 3.23
N LEU A 74 75.75 -15.00 3.65
CA LEU A 74 75.93 -16.07 4.64
C LEU A 74 76.32 -17.37 3.92
N VAL A 75 77.41 -17.99 4.37
CA VAL A 75 77.97 -19.20 3.77
C VAL A 75 78.34 -20.21 4.87
N GLY A 76 77.42 -20.45 5.81
CA GLY A 76 77.54 -21.47 6.86
C GLY A 76 78.10 -21.02 8.20
N GLY A 77 78.58 -19.79 8.34
CA GLY A 77 79.02 -19.23 9.63
C GLY A 77 77.86 -18.73 10.49
N ASN A 78 77.93 -18.92 11.81
CA ASN A 78 77.01 -18.28 12.75
C ASN A 78 77.39 -16.80 12.92
N LEU A 79 76.41 -15.89 12.99
CA LEU A 79 76.65 -14.48 13.31
C LEU A 79 75.82 -14.04 14.51
N GLU A 80 76.51 -13.55 15.54
CA GLU A 80 75.90 -12.87 16.66
C GLU A 80 76.26 -11.38 16.65
N VAL A 81 75.25 -10.52 16.63
CA VAL A 81 75.41 -9.06 16.64
C VAL A 81 74.94 -8.54 18.00
N ASN A 82 75.89 -8.06 18.81
CA ASN A 82 75.66 -7.54 20.17
C ASN A 82 75.12 -6.12 20.19
N GLY A 83 75.32 -5.37 19.11
CA GLY A 83 74.84 -4.00 18.91
C GLY A 83 73.75 -3.90 17.84
N LEU A 84 73.50 -2.68 17.37
CA LEU A 84 72.58 -2.38 16.27
C LEU A 84 73.05 -3.04 14.98
N PHE A 85 72.17 -3.81 14.33
CA PHE A 85 72.36 -4.23 12.95
C PHE A 85 71.60 -3.29 12.01
N ARG A 86 72.32 -2.57 11.14
CA ARG A 86 71.75 -1.59 10.20
C ARG A 86 72.03 -1.99 8.76
N LEU A 87 70.98 -2.17 7.96
CA LEU A 87 71.09 -2.64 6.58
C LEU A 87 70.64 -1.57 5.60
N LEU A 88 71.60 -0.95 4.92
CA LEU A 88 71.39 -0.06 3.76
C LEU A 88 71.70 -0.75 2.43
N GLY A 89 72.56 -1.78 2.44
CA GLY A 89 72.93 -2.61 1.31
C GLY A 89 72.12 -3.90 1.19
N GLN A 90 72.78 -5.01 0.84
CA GLN A 90 72.13 -6.32 0.66
C GLN A 90 72.53 -7.31 1.76
N MET A 91 71.59 -8.13 2.20
CA MET A 91 71.86 -9.30 3.02
C MET A 91 71.21 -10.52 2.39
N THR A 92 72.01 -11.53 2.08
CA THR A 92 71.56 -12.76 1.42
C THR A 92 72.12 -14.00 2.08
N ASP A 93 71.37 -15.09 2.02
CA ASP A 93 71.85 -16.42 2.43
C ASP A 93 72.20 -17.27 1.21
N GLY A 94 73.43 -17.79 1.15
CA GLY A 94 73.94 -18.57 0.03
C GLY A 94 73.80 -20.08 0.19
N ASN A 95 73.60 -20.61 1.39
CA ASN A 95 73.58 -22.07 1.61
C ASN A 95 72.57 -22.57 2.66
N GLY A 96 71.85 -21.68 3.35
CA GLY A 96 70.82 -22.04 4.34
C GLY A 96 71.36 -22.51 5.68
N LEU A 97 72.67 -22.48 5.88
CA LEU A 97 73.37 -22.95 7.07
C LEU A 97 73.91 -21.77 7.89
N GLY A 98 73.94 -21.96 9.22
CA GLY A 98 74.47 -20.98 10.16
C GLY A 98 73.38 -20.18 10.88
N GLN A 99 73.55 -19.96 12.18
CA GLN A 99 72.60 -19.27 13.04
C GLN A 99 72.80 -17.76 13.01
N LEU A 100 71.71 -16.99 13.01
CA LEU A 100 71.75 -15.54 13.28
C LEU A 100 71.15 -15.20 14.64
N VAL A 101 71.85 -14.36 15.39
CA VAL A 101 71.37 -13.81 16.67
C VAL A 101 71.56 -12.30 16.68
N PHE A 102 70.46 -11.56 16.79
CA PHE A 102 70.47 -10.10 16.94
C PHE A 102 70.10 -9.73 18.37
N ASN A 103 71.09 -9.33 19.16
CA ASN A 103 70.88 -9.00 20.58
C ASN A 103 70.27 -7.60 20.80
N GLN A 104 70.35 -6.72 19.79
CA GLN A 104 69.69 -5.40 19.74
C GLN A 104 68.87 -5.27 18.44
N ASP A 105 68.45 -4.06 18.10
CA ASP A 105 67.60 -3.78 16.94
C ASP A 105 68.23 -4.26 15.61
N PHE A 106 67.42 -4.88 14.77
CA PHE A 106 67.67 -5.05 13.34
C PHE A 106 66.87 -3.97 12.61
N ARG A 107 67.56 -3.09 11.87
CA ARG A 107 66.91 -2.08 11.00
C ARG A 107 67.26 -2.29 9.54
N VAL A 108 66.26 -2.56 8.71
CA VAL A 108 66.34 -2.44 7.25
C VAL A 108 65.96 -1.02 6.87
N GLU A 109 66.90 -0.29 6.28
CA GLU A 109 66.70 1.08 5.81
C GLU A 109 66.03 1.10 4.42
N PRO A 110 65.51 2.23 3.92
CA PRO A 110 64.77 2.29 2.65
C PRO A 110 65.54 1.77 1.42
N SER A 111 66.87 1.79 1.44
CA SER A 111 67.73 1.21 0.37
C SER A 111 68.11 -0.24 0.60
N GLY A 112 67.90 -0.76 1.82
CA GLY A 112 68.32 -2.09 2.24
C GLY A 112 67.43 -3.19 1.69
N ASN A 113 67.98 -4.38 1.46
CA ASN A 113 67.20 -5.57 1.10
C ASN A 113 67.77 -6.79 1.82
N CYS A 114 66.89 -7.47 2.56
CA CYS A 114 67.20 -8.68 3.28
C CYS A 114 66.39 -9.84 2.68
N THR A 115 67.09 -10.81 2.10
CA THR A 115 66.50 -12.06 1.60
C THR A 115 67.28 -13.25 2.15
N LEU A 116 66.71 -13.94 3.13
CA LEU A 116 67.35 -15.02 3.88
C LEU A 116 66.73 -16.36 3.51
N ASN A 117 67.47 -17.48 3.56
CA ASN A 117 66.96 -18.82 3.23
C ASN A 117 67.36 -19.84 4.31
N PHE A 118 67.03 -19.56 5.55
CA PHE A 118 67.47 -20.31 6.71
C PHE A 118 66.81 -21.67 6.86
N GLN A 119 67.64 -22.70 6.99
CA GLN A 119 67.27 -23.99 7.55
C GLN A 119 67.64 -24.14 9.04
N THR A 120 68.26 -23.11 9.62
CA THR A 120 68.71 -23.07 11.02
C THR A 120 68.12 -21.86 11.75
N PRO A 121 68.22 -21.74 13.09
CA PRO A 121 67.48 -20.72 13.83
C PRO A 121 67.88 -19.26 13.52
N LEU A 122 66.89 -18.39 13.34
CA LEU A 122 67.02 -16.93 13.31
C LEU A 122 66.45 -16.36 14.61
N THR A 123 67.27 -15.74 15.44
CA THR A 123 66.86 -15.22 16.75
C THR A 123 66.92 -13.70 16.81
N PHE A 124 65.80 -13.07 17.19
CA PHE A 124 65.73 -11.66 17.53
C PHE A 124 65.58 -11.52 19.04
N ARG A 125 66.45 -10.71 19.66
CA ARG A 125 66.26 -10.24 21.05
C ARG A 125 66.00 -8.73 21.14
N GLY A 126 66.27 -7.97 20.08
CA GLY A 126 65.84 -6.57 19.93
C GLY A 126 64.65 -6.40 18.97
N ASN A 127 64.37 -5.16 18.55
CA ASN A 127 63.27 -4.87 17.62
C ASN A 127 63.64 -5.20 16.17
N LEU A 128 62.65 -5.40 15.32
CA LEU A 128 62.79 -5.43 13.86
C LEU A 128 62.07 -4.22 13.26
N GLU A 129 62.82 -3.29 12.69
CA GLU A 129 62.28 -2.21 11.86
C GLU A 129 62.58 -2.54 10.39
N ASN A 130 61.56 -2.73 9.57
CA ASN A 130 61.74 -2.93 8.14
C ASN A 130 61.17 -1.74 7.35
N ARG A 131 62.01 -1.04 6.56
CA ARG A 131 61.59 0.07 5.69
C ARG A 131 61.69 -0.24 4.20
N ASN A 132 61.98 -1.49 3.83
CA ASN A 132 61.99 -1.95 2.44
C ASN A 132 61.70 -3.47 2.36
N VAL A 133 62.62 -4.28 1.86
CA VAL A 133 62.39 -5.73 1.70
C VAL A 133 63.02 -6.50 2.86
N PHE A 134 62.18 -7.21 3.62
CA PHE A 134 62.60 -8.27 4.51
C PHE A 134 61.82 -9.54 4.20
N ARG A 135 62.52 -10.55 3.66
CA ARG A 135 61.96 -11.87 3.41
C ARG A 135 62.89 -12.91 3.98
N GLN A 136 62.36 -13.72 4.90
CA GLN A 136 63.03 -14.93 5.35
C GLN A 136 62.32 -16.13 4.70
N PHE A 137 63.11 -17.04 4.15
CA PHE A 137 62.69 -18.31 3.55
C PHE A 137 63.35 -19.47 4.28
N GLY A 138 62.82 -20.68 4.10
CA GLY A 138 63.41 -21.93 4.56
C GLY A 138 62.65 -22.59 5.71
N ASN A 139 63.12 -23.76 6.15
CA ASN A 139 62.44 -24.61 7.13
C ASN A 139 63.02 -24.43 8.55
N GLY A 140 63.69 -23.32 8.83
CA GLY A 140 64.26 -23.02 10.14
C GLY A 140 63.23 -22.48 11.15
N THR A 141 63.68 -22.29 12.39
CA THR A 141 62.90 -21.62 13.46
C THR A 141 63.21 -20.13 13.51
N VAL A 142 62.18 -19.29 13.59
CA VAL A 142 62.32 -17.86 13.93
C VAL A 142 61.90 -17.66 15.37
N LEU A 143 62.82 -17.18 16.20
CA LEU A 143 62.63 -17.01 17.65
C LEU A 143 62.67 -15.54 18.03
N PHE A 144 61.58 -15.04 18.63
CA PHE A 144 61.51 -13.74 19.29
C PHE A 144 61.65 -13.94 20.81
N ASN A 145 62.85 -13.66 21.33
CA ASN A 145 63.23 -13.93 22.73
C ASN A 145 64.05 -12.77 23.33
N GLY A 146 63.50 -11.56 23.26
CA GLY A 146 64.03 -10.38 23.93
C GLY A 146 63.67 -10.34 25.41
N ALA A 147 64.57 -9.82 26.24
CA ALA A 147 64.32 -9.58 27.68
C ALA A 147 63.37 -8.39 27.94
N ASN A 148 63.15 -7.56 26.91
CA ASN A 148 62.20 -6.45 26.91
C ASN A 148 61.17 -6.69 25.80
N PRO A 149 59.98 -6.06 25.86
CA PRO A 149 59.00 -6.12 24.78
C PRO A 149 59.62 -5.74 23.42
N GLN A 150 59.51 -6.66 22.47
CA GLN A 150 60.01 -6.48 21.11
C GLN A 150 58.93 -5.90 20.21
N GLN A 151 59.36 -5.19 19.17
CA GLN A 151 58.47 -4.66 18.14
C GLN A 151 58.88 -5.15 16.75
N ILE A 152 57.88 -5.44 15.91
CA ILE A 152 58.05 -5.49 14.45
C ILE A 152 57.32 -4.27 13.89
N ASN A 153 58.07 -3.40 13.21
CA ASN A 153 57.57 -2.21 12.52
C ASN A 153 57.80 -2.37 11.01
N PRO A 154 56.87 -3.01 10.27
CA PRO A 154 57.02 -3.27 8.85
C PRO A 154 56.49 -2.07 8.06
N VAL A 155 57.31 -1.06 7.79
CA VAL A 155 56.97 0.08 6.90
C VAL A 155 56.84 -0.36 5.43
N ALA A 156 57.29 -1.57 5.10
CA ALA A 156 57.10 -2.25 3.83
C ALA A 156 56.84 -3.76 4.04
N ASP A 157 56.42 -4.46 2.98
CA ASP A 157 56.04 -5.88 3.03
C ASP A 157 57.13 -6.73 3.70
N THR A 158 56.74 -7.36 4.80
CA THR A 158 57.63 -8.20 5.62
C THR A 158 57.08 -9.61 5.63
N GLU A 159 57.92 -10.59 5.31
CA GLU A 159 57.52 -11.98 5.17
C GLU A 159 58.48 -12.91 5.92
N PHE A 160 57.92 -13.76 6.77
CA PHE A 160 58.60 -14.87 7.40
C PHE A 160 58.05 -16.17 6.84
N ARG A 161 58.84 -16.87 6.02
CA ARG A 161 58.56 -18.24 5.60
C ARG A 161 59.47 -19.20 6.36
N ALA A 162 58.96 -19.78 7.43
CA ALA A 162 59.70 -20.60 8.39
C ALA A 162 59.00 -21.96 8.60
N ASP A 163 59.63 -22.92 9.28
CA ASP A 163 58.88 -24.09 9.75
C ASP A 163 58.14 -23.76 11.05
N ILE A 164 58.82 -23.05 11.95
CA ILE A 164 58.33 -22.69 13.29
C ILE A 164 58.60 -21.21 13.56
N VAL A 165 57.62 -20.52 14.13
CA VAL A 165 57.81 -19.19 14.77
C VAL A 165 57.49 -19.32 16.25
N GLN A 166 58.36 -18.77 17.10
CA GLN A 166 58.20 -18.81 18.55
C GLN A 166 58.28 -17.41 19.16
N ILE A 167 57.31 -17.08 20.01
CA ILE A 167 57.28 -15.86 20.81
C ILE A 167 57.45 -16.25 22.28
N ALA A 168 58.57 -15.85 22.86
CA ALA A 168 58.93 -16.21 24.23
C ALA A 168 58.58 -15.16 25.29
N GLN A 169 58.37 -13.90 24.88
CA GLN A 169 57.98 -12.80 25.78
C GLN A 169 56.89 -11.94 25.12
N GLN A 170 57.01 -10.61 25.13
CA GLN A 170 56.07 -9.74 24.43
C GLN A 170 56.61 -9.37 23.04
N LEU A 171 55.79 -9.60 22.02
CA LEU A 171 55.99 -9.10 20.66
C LEU A 171 54.81 -8.21 20.27
N THR A 172 55.10 -6.97 19.88
CA THR A 172 54.11 -6.02 19.39
C THR A 172 54.34 -5.77 17.91
N ILE A 173 53.29 -5.90 17.10
CA ILE A 173 53.35 -5.59 15.66
C ILE A 173 52.68 -4.23 15.46
N ARG A 174 53.41 -3.25 14.92
CA ARG A 174 52.97 -1.85 14.81
C ARG A 174 53.15 -1.30 13.40
N ASN A 175 52.13 -0.59 12.94
CA ASN A 175 52.07 0.35 11.81
C ASN A 175 53.17 0.27 10.72
N GLY A 176 52.73 -0.14 9.52
CA GLY A 176 53.37 0.27 8.26
C GLY A 176 52.77 -0.37 6.99
N ALA A 177 52.81 -1.70 6.88
CA ALA A 177 52.45 -2.50 5.71
C ALA A 177 51.96 -3.90 6.13
N ALA A 178 51.68 -4.80 5.18
CA ALA A 178 51.27 -6.16 5.48
C ALA A 178 52.45 -6.99 6.06
N LEU A 179 52.19 -7.72 7.14
CA LEU A 179 53.10 -8.70 7.71
C LEU A 179 52.54 -10.11 7.51
N ARG A 180 53.35 -11.01 6.97
CA ARG A 180 52.95 -12.39 6.67
C ARG A 180 53.88 -13.38 7.37
N PHE A 181 53.27 -14.32 8.08
CA PHE A 181 53.93 -15.53 8.57
C PHE A 181 53.39 -16.71 7.78
N THR A 182 54.26 -17.30 6.96
CA THR A 182 54.01 -18.51 6.20
C THR A 182 54.78 -19.68 6.78
N LEU A 183 54.09 -20.70 7.28
CA LEU A 183 54.69 -21.69 8.16
C LEU A 183 54.50 -23.12 7.66
N GLY A 184 55.55 -23.93 7.80
CA GLY A 184 55.50 -25.38 7.59
C GLY A 184 54.76 -26.13 8.70
N ASN A 185 54.81 -25.60 9.94
CA ASN A 185 54.29 -26.29 11.13
C ASN A 185 53.53 -25.34 12.09
N THR A 186 54.21 -24.75 13.09
CA THR A 186 53.54 -24.05 14.21
C THR A 186 53.95 -22.59 14.36
N PHE A 187 52.98 -21.77 14.77
CA PHE A 187 53.20 -20.44 15.34
C PHE A 187 52.92 -20.54 16.84
N GLU A 188 53.96 -20.58 17.66
CA GLU A 188 53.84 -20.84 19.09
C GLU A 188 54.02 -19.56 19.92
N ILE A 189 53.03 -19.27 20.77
CA ILE A 189 53.09 -18.21 21.77
C ILE A 189 53.22 -18.88 23.15
N PHE A 190 54.40 -18.80 23.76
CA PHE A 190 54.66 -19.47 25.04
C PHE A 190 53.74 -18.95 26.16
N SER A 191 53.56 -19.77 27.20
CA SER A 191 52.80 -19.34 28.38
C SER A 191 53.41 -18.08 29.01
N GLY A 192 52.57 -17.08 29.26
CA GLY A 192 53.00 -15.76 29.75
C GLY A 192 53.53 -14.81 28.66
N ALA A 193 53.69 -15.27 27.42
CA ALA A 193 54.02 -14.44 26.28
C ALA A 193 52.77 -13.78 25.66
N ARG A 194 52.97 -12.68 24.94
CA ARG A 194 51.90 -11.94 24.26
C ARG A 194 52.29 -11.52 22.86
N LEU A 195 51.43 -11.80 21.90
CA LEU A 195 51.42 -11.19 20.58
C LEU A 195 50.35 -10.09 20.52
N LEU A 196 50.79 -8.84 20.46
CA LEU A 196 49.89 -7.68 20.35
C LEU A 196 49.90 -7.17 18.90
N ASN A 197 48.81 -7.37 18.17
CA ASN A 197 48.61 -6.84 16.84
C ASN A 197 47.98 -5.43 16.91
N GLU A 198 48.76 -4.40 16.60
CA GLU A 198 48.28 -3.02 16.39
C GLU A 198 48.34 -2.64 14.90
N ASN A 199 48.51 -3.61 13.98
CA ASN A 199 48.65 -3.32 12.55
C ASN A 199 47.28 -3.17 11.86
N GLN A 200 47.06 -2.00 11.26
CA GLN A 200 45.81 -1.67 10.55
C GLN A 200 45.77 -2.14 9.09
N ASN A 201 46.88 -2.63 8.53
CA ASN A 201 46.91 -3.15 7.15
C ASN A 201 46.53 -4.64 7.10
N LEU A 202 47.41 -5.52 7.60
CA LEU A 202 47.19 -6.96 7.67
C LEU A 202 48.29 -7.64 8.50
N LEU A 203 47.90 -8.43 9.50
CA LEU A 203 48.72 -9.52 10.02
C LEU A 203 48.14 -10.84 9.50
N ARG A 204 48.89 -11.59 8.69
CA ARG A 204 48.48 -12.91 8.20
C ARG A 204 49.31 -14.01 8.85
N ILE A 205 48.66 -15.06 9.33
CA ILE A 205 49.27 -16.29 9.84
C ILE A 205 48.61 -17.49 9.18
N ASP A 206 49.37 -18.36 8.53
CA ASP A 206 48.88 -19.62 7.94
C ASP A 206 49.28 -20.90 8.71
N GLY A 207 50.24 -20.79 9.64
CA GLY A 207 50.61 -21.87 10.56
C GLY A 207 49.62 -22.06 11.70
N HIS A 208 49.65 -23.24 12.32
CA HIS A 208 48.78 -23.54 13.45
C HIS A 208 49.22 -22.70 14.65
N LEU A 209 48.33 -21.80 15.11
CA LEU A 209 48.55 -21.00 16.30
C LEU A 209 48.40 -21.86 17.56
N THR A 210 49.46 -22.00 18.34
CA THR A 210 49.48 -22.87 19.54
C THR A 210 50.17 -22.19 20.72
N GLY A 211 49.99 -22.78 21.91
CA GLY A 211 50.70 -22.40 23.14
C GLY A 211 49.78 -21.73 24.18
N GLY A 212 50.32 -21.51 25.38
CA GLY A 212 49.56 -20.96 26.51
C GLY A 212 49.52 -19.43 26.59
N GLY A 213 50.00 -18.73 25.56
CA GLY A 213 50.10 -17.26 25.53
C GLY A 213 48.82 -16.54 25.11
N LEU A 214 48.94 -15.22 24.95
CA LEU A 214 47.83 -14.32 24.57
C LEU A 214 48.08 -13.67 23.20
N LEU A 215 47.11 -13.75 22.31
CA LEU A 215 47.00 -12.94 21.09
C LEU A 215 45.97 -11.83 21.34
N THR A 216 46.38 -10.57 21.23
CA THR A 216 45.48 -9.42 21.29
C THR A 216 45.41 -8.74 19.93
N ASN A 217 44.23 -8.66 19.33
CA ASN A 217 43.97 -7.88 18.13
C ASN A 217 43.40 -6.51 18.54
N ALA A 218 44.24 -5.48 18.52
CA ALA A 218 43.88 -4.14 19.01
C ALA A 218 42.82 -3.45 18.14
N ALA A 219 42.31 -2.31 18.62
CA ALA A 219 41.33 -1.52 17.88
C ALA A 219 41.84 -1.17 16.47
N LEU A 220 40.96 -1.26 15.47
CA LEU A 220 41.25 -1.05 14.04
C LEU A 220 42.25 -2.05 13.42
N ALA A 221 42.80 -3.01 14.18
CA ALA A 221 43.78 -3.95 13.65
C ALA A 221 43.11 -5.07 12.84
N ILE A 222 43.80 -5.51 11.78
CA ILE A 222 43.32 -6.56 10.87
C ILE A 222 44.17 -7.81 11.07
N PHE A 223 43.53 -8.90 11.45
CA PHE A 223 44.16 -10.21 11.63
C PHE A 223 43.52 -11.24 10.69
N GLU A 224 44.33 -11.95 9.92
CA GLU A 224 43.90 -13.02 9.02
C GLU A 224 44.56 -14.35 9.39
N TYR A 225 43.73 -15.37 9.52
CA TYR A 225 44.15 -16.72 9.87
C TYR A 225 43.75 -17.72 8.76
N GLN A 226 44.73 -18.48 8.27
CA GLN A 226 44.53 -19.40 7.15
C GLN A 226 44.68 -20.89 7.50
N ASN A 227 45.11 -21.22 8.72
CA ASN A 227 45.27 -22.61 9.10
C ASN A 227 43.90 -23.31 9.25
N PRO A 228 43.76 -24.59 8.90
CA PRO A 228 42.52 -25.35 9.07
C PRO A 228 42.07 -25.53 10.52
N LEU A 229 43.00 -25.66 11.47
CA LEU A 229 42.68 -25.89 12.88
C LEU A 229 42.47 -24.57 13.62
N ALA A 230 41.49 -24.52 14.53
CA ALA A 230 41.21 -23.33 15.31
C ALA A 230 42.45 -22.92 16.13
N PRO A 231 42.76 -21.62 16.25
CA PRO A 231 43.84 -21.16 17.13
C PRO A 231 43.72 -21.72 18.55
N GLN A 232 44.76 -22.39 19.02
CA GLN A 232 44.87 -22.98 20.35
C GLN A 232 45.67 -22.05 21.27
N VAL A 233 45.26 -20.78 21.32
CA VAL A 233 45.84 -19.70 22.16
C VAL A 233 44.71 -18.88 22.76
N ASN A 234 44.97 -18.15 23.86
CA ASN A 234 44.01 -17.17 24.34
C ASN A 234 43.94 -16.02 23.35
N MET A 235 42.73 -15.64 22.90
CA MET A 235 42.53 -14.58 21.91
C MET A 235 41.62 -13.48 22.44
N GLU A 236 42.12 -12.25 22.45
CA GLU A 236 41.34 -11.02 22.63
C GLU A 236 41.05 -10.40 21.26
N ALA A 237 39.85 -10.64 20.74
CA ALA A 237 39.45 -10.27 19.38
C ALA A 237 38.25 -9.31 19.33
N ASN A 238 37.86 -8.68 20.44
CA ASN A 238 36.69 -7.80 20.53
C ASN A 238 37.03 -6.31 20.73
N ALA A 239 38.26 -5.88 20.49
CA ALA A 239 38.59 -4.46 20.53
C ALA A 239 37.81 -3.69 19.44
N SER A 240 37.36 -2.48 19.77
CA SER A 240 36.49 -1.69 18.89
C SER A 240 37.01 -1.59 17.45
N GLN A 241 36.15 -1.93 16.49
CA GLN A 241 36.42 -1.85 15.05
C GLN A 241 37.59 -2.71 14.55
N ASN A 242 38.11 -3.65 15.35
CA ASN A 242 39.07 -4.61 14.86
C ASN A 242 38.40 -5.60 13.88
N GLN A 243 39.20 -6.28 13.05
CA GLN A 243 38.71 -7.27 12.11
C GLN A 243 39.50 -8.57 12.25
N VAL A 244 38.78 -9.69 12.32
CA VAL A 244 39.35 -11.04 12.23
C VAL A 244 38.80 -11.74 11.00
N ILE A 245 39.69 -12.28 10.18
CA ILE A 245 39.39 -12.89 8.89
C ILE A 245 39.83 -14.35 8.92
N TYR A 246 38.90 -15.28 8.81
CA TYR A 246 39.17 -16.71 8.59
C TYR A 246 39.08 -17.02 7.11
N ARG A 247 40.25 -17.22 6.47
CA ARG A 247 40.39 -17.34 5.02
C ARG A 247 41.25 -18.55 4.67
N ALA A 248 40.63 -19.63 4.22
CA ALA A 248 41.32 -20.86 3.87
C ALA A 248 40.71 -21.54 2.63
N ASN A 249 41.49 -22.40 1.97
CA ASN A 249 41.05 -23.26 0.86
C ASN A 249 40.64 -24.67 1.33
N GLN A 250 40.56 -24.87 2.64
CA GLN A 250 40.14 -26.09 3.33
C GLN A 250 39.06 -25.76 4.36
N ASN A 251 38.37 -26.78 4.86
CA ASN A 251 37.51 -26.67 6.03
C ASN A 251 38.32 -26.06 7.17
N GLN A 252 37.72 -25.13 7.89
CA GLN A 252 38.41 -24.33 8.88
C GLN A 252 37.61 -24.23 10.16
N GLU A 253 38.24 -24.55 11.27
CA GLU A 253 37.70 -24.39 12.61
C GLU A 253 37.93 -22.95 13.11
N LEU A 254 36.92 -22.38 13.76
CA LEU A 254 36.90 -21.03 14.31
C LEU A 254 37.12 -21.09 15.82
N ALA A 255 37.95 -20.21 16.38
CA ALA A 255 38.16 -20.18 17.83
C ALA A 255 36.91 -19.70 18.56
N ALA A 256 36.60 -20.34 19.69
CA ALA A 256 35.54 -19.94 20.61
C ALA A 256 35.98 -18.71 21.42
N THR A 257 35.71 -17.52 20.90
CA THR A 257 36.00 -16.23 21.56
C THR A 257 34.98 -15.17 21.13
N THR A 258 35.10 -13.97 21.69
CA THR A 258 34.33 -12.81 21.26
C THR A 258 35.08 -12.04 20.18
N TYR A 259 34.40 -11.76 19.08
CA TYR A 259 34.91 -10.97 17.96
C TYR A 259 34.22 -9.61 17.92
N PHE A 260 34.90 -8.57 17.42
CA PHE A 260 34.20 -7.33 17.02
C PHE A 260 33.65 -7.49 15.59
N HIS A 261 34.51 -7.46 14.55
CA HIS A 261 34.10 -7.86 13.19
C HIS A 261 34.71 -9.20 12.81
N LEU A 262 33.86 -10.13 12.33
CA LEU A 262 34.26 -11.45 11.87
C LEU A 262 33.97 -11.61 10.37
N ILE A 263 34.98 -11.99 9.60
CA ILE A 263 34.87 -12.23 8.17
C ILE A 263 35.26 -13.67 7.87
N LEU A 264 34.41 -14.38 7.14
CA LEU A 264 34.61 -15.76 6.74
C LEU A 264 34.72 -15.86 5.22
N GLN A 265 35.77 -16.49 4.70
CA GLN A 265 35.90 -16.69 3.25
C GLN A 265 36.56 -18.00 2.85
N ASN A 266 36.00 -18.66 1.84
CA ASN A 266 36.66 -19.73 1.10
C ASN A 266 37.47 -19.16 -0.08
N ILE A 267 38.75 -19.52 -0.15
CA ILE A 267 39.65 -19.18 -1.28
C ILE A 267 39.97 -20.38 -2.17
N GLY A 268 39.38 -21.54 -1.91
CA GLY A 268 39.54 -22.78 -2.66
C GLY A 268 38.56 -22.94 -3.82
N THR A 269 38.76 -24.02 -4.57
CA THR A 269 37.95 -24.38 -5.75
C THR A 269 36.75 -25.26 -5.42
N SER A 270 36.79 -25.99 -4.30
CA SER A 270 35.67 -26.75 -3.75
C SER A 270 35.01 -26.01 -2.59
N ASN A 271 33.77 -26.36 -2.26
CA ASN A 271 33.07 -25.80 -1.10
C ASN A 271 33.84 -26.12 0.19
N GLN A 272 33.92 -25.16 1.10
CA GLN A 272 34.65 -25.32 2.37
C GLN A 272 33.82 -24.80 3.54
N GLU A 273 33.80 -25.58 4.61
CA GLU A 273 33.11 -25.29 5.86
C GLU A 273 33.94 -24.41 6.78
N LYS A 274 33.24 -23.51 7.49
CA LYS A 274 33.72 -22.70 8.59
C LYS A 274 32.95 -23.13 9.84
N SER A 275 33.60 -23.91 10.69
CA SER A 275 32.97 -24.65 11.78
C SER A 275 33.35 -24.10 13.15
N LEU A 276 32.41 -24.03 14.08
CA LEU A 276 32.72 -23.69 15.47
C LEU A 276 33.31 -24.87 16.24
N VAL A 277 34.13 -24.54 17.24
CA VAL A 277 34.56 -25.48 18.29
C VAL A 277 34.01 -25.12 19.67
N GLY A 278 33.16 -24.09 19.76
CA GLY A 278 32.50 -23.60 20.97
C GLY A 278 31.62 -22.38 20.69
N GLU A 279 30.85 -21.93 21.69
CA GLU A 279 29.96 -20.75 21.62
C GLU A 279 30.68 -19.50 21.10
N MET A 280 29.99 -18.72 20.26
CA MET A 280 30.54 -17.50 19.66
C MET A 280 29.66 -16.27 19.90
N LEU A 281 30.31 -15.15 20.24
CA LEU A 281 29.72 -13.81 20.27
C LEU A 281 30.45 -12.89 19.28
N VAL A 282 29.70 -12.18 18.44
CA VAL A 282 30.19 -11.13 17.56
C VAL A 282 29.56 -9.80 17.99
N GLU A 283 30.34 -8.92 18.60
CA GLU A 283 29.86 -7.62 19.11
C GLU A 283 29.57 -6.61 17.98
N GLY A 284 30.24 -6.75 16.84
CA GLY A 284 30.02 -5.96 15.62
C GLY A 284 29.42 -6.83 14.51
N ASP A 285 29.96 -6.71 13.31
CA ASP A 285 29.38 -7.35 12.11
C ASP A 285 29.99 -8.73 11.81
N LEU A 286 29.14 -9.64 11.33
CA LEU A 286 29.51 -10.91 10.72
C LEU A 286 29.34 -10.82 9.21
N THR A 287 30.39 -11.10 8.44
CA THR A 287 30.31 -11.23 6.98
C THR A 287 30.78 -12.59 6.52
N VAL A 288 29.88 -13.34 5.89
CA VAL A 288 30.22 -14.53 5.09
C VAL A 288 30.44 -14.07 3.66
N GLN A 289 31.70 -13.99 3.25
CA GLN A 289 32.09 -13.48 1.94
C GLN A 289 31.97 -14.55 0.86
N ALA A 290 31.69 -14.10 -0.35
CA ALA A 290 31.62 -14.93 -1.53
C ALA A 290 32.90 -15.75 -1.69
N GLY A 291 32.75 -17.06 -1.80
CA GLY A 291 33.86 -17.91 -2.15
C GLY A 291 34.26 -17.66 -3.62
N LEU A 292 35.55 -17.74 -3.92
CA LEU A 292 36.07 -17.40 -5.26
C LEU A 292 35.56 -18.35 -6.36
N GLN A 293 35.59 -19.65 -6.08
CA GLN A 293 35.12 -20.71 -6.99
C GLN A 293 34.24 -21.71 -6.25
N GLY A 294 34.71 -22.23 -5.11
CA GLY A 294 33.86 -23.00 -4.19
C GLY A 294 33.07 -22.09 -3.26
N GLN A 295 31.95 -22.56 -2.71
CA GLN A 295 31.14 -21.81 -1.74
C GLN A 295 31.86 -21.64 -0.40
N THR A 296 31.61 -20.52 0.28
CA THR A 296 31.89 -20.37 1.71
C THR A 296 30.70 -20.93 2.48
N LEU A 297 30.90 -22.02 3.21
CA LEU A 297 29.86 -22.69 3.99
C LEU A 297 30.01 -22.33 5.47
N LEU A 298 28.97 -21.78 6.09
CA LEU A 298 28.90 -21.55 7.52
C LEU A 298 28.23 -22.74 8.21
N ASN A 299 28.92 -23.36 9.17
CA ASN A 299 28.40 -24.50 9.93
C ASN A 299 28.56 -24.24 11.45
N PRO A 300 27.49 -23.86 12.16
CA PRO A 300 27.56 -23.63 13.60
C PRO A 300 27.73 -24.92 14.42
N GLY A 301 27.28 -26.07 13.92
CA GLY A 301 27.23 -27.31 14.66
C GLY A 301 26.44 -27.18 15.96
N ALA A 302 26.89 -27.85 17.02
CA ALA A 302 26.19 -27.89 18.31
C ALA A 302 26.25 -26.59 19.14
N PHE A 303 26.78 -25.50 18.58
CA PHE A 303 27.12 -24.29 19.31
C PHE A 303 26.32 -23.09 18.84
N GLY A 304 25.98 -22.20 19.77
CA GLY A 304 25.26 -20.97 19.48
C GLY A 304 26.10 -19.87 18.83
N TRP A 305 25.43 -19.08 17.99
CA TRP A 305 25.94 -17.84 17.40
C TRP A 305 25.10 -16.66 17.87
N VAL A 306 25.71 -15.71 18.55
CA VAL A 306 25.08 -14.43 18.85
C VAL A 306 25.82 -13.32 18.10
N VAL A 307 25.11 -12.60 17.22
CA VAL A 307 25.66 -11.46 16.47
C VAL A 307 24.90 -10.20 16.88
N LEU A 308 25.61 -9.24 17.49
CA LEU A 308 25.02 -7.99 17.96
C LEU A 308 24.88 -6.96 16.83
N GLY A 309 25.85 -6.90 15.91
CA GLY A 309 25.80 -6.07 14.71
C GLY A 309 25.10 -6.78 13.55
N ASN A 310 25.44 -6.37 12.33
CA ASN A 310 24.79 -6.86 11.12
C ASN A 310 25.42 -8.18 10.63
N THR A 311 24.59 -9.05 10.09
CA THR A 311 25.01 -10.29 9.44
C THR A 311 24.76 -10.20 7.94
N LEU A 312 25.82 -10.39 7.15
CA LEU A 312 25.77 -10.41 5.69
C LEU A 312 26.23 -11.77 5.15
N PHE A 313 25.36 -12.41 4.36
CA PHE A 313 25.73 -13.51 3.47
C PHE A 313 25.77 -13.00 2.04
N GLU A 314 26.96 -12.99 1.44
CA GLU A 314 27.15 -12.62 0.04
C GLU A 314 26.71 -13.75 -0.92
N GLN A 315 26.73 -13.48 -2.23
CA GLN A 315 26.54 -14.51 -3.24
C GLN A 315 27.54 -15.67 -3.07
N ASN A 316 27.20 -16.89 -3.52
CA ASN A 316 28.10 -18.05 -3.43
C ASN A 316 28.51 -18.40 -1.97
N THR A 317 27.58 -18.20 -1.04
CA THR A 317 27.69 -18.59 0.36
C THR A 317 26.52 -19.47 0.73
N ALA A 318 26.71 -20.35 1.72
CA ALA A 318 25.60 -21.11 2.26
C ALA A 318 25.72 -21.27 3.78
N PHE A 319 24.56 -21.31 4.43
CA PHE A 319 24.41 -21.81 5.78
C PHE A 319 24.07 -23.30 5.72
N VAL A 320 24.92 -24.13 6.30
CA VAL A 320 24.82 -25.59 6.30
C VAL A 320 24.95 -26.10 7.73
N ASP A 321 23.83 -26.15 8.42
CA ASP A 321 23.77 -26.75 9.74
C ASP A 321 23.41 -28.24 9.64
N ASN A 322 24.14 -29.04 10.40
CA ASN A 322 23.96 -30.48 10.55
C ASN A 322 23.65 -30.89 11.99
N ASP A 323 23.54 -29.94 12.93
CA ASP A 323 23.22 -30.19 14.33
C ASP A 323 22.07 -29.28 14.81
N PRO A 324 20.97 -29.83 15.36
CA PRO A 324 19.81 -29.03 15.76
C PRO A 324 19.99 -28.25 17.08
N SER A 325 21.11 -28.42 17.79
CA SER A 325 21.28 -27.88 19.14
C SER A 325 21.79 -26.44 19.21
N GLY A 326 22.39 -25.93 18.13
CA GLY A 326 22.90 -24.55 18.06
C GLY A 326 21.77 -23.52 17.93
N LEU A 327 21.77 -22.50 18.81
CA LEU A 327 20.90 -21.33 18.68
C LEU A 327 21.56 -20.26 17.80
N LEU A 328 20.86 -19.74 16.80
CA LEU A 328 21.30 -18.57 16.04
C LEU A 328 20.51 -17.33 16.49
N ASP A 329 21.16 -16.31 17.05
CA ASP A 329 20.54 -15.03 17.44
C ASP A 329 21.20 -13.85 16.71
N PHE A 330 20.48 -13.31 15.72
CA PHE A 330 20.88 -12.15 14.94
C PHE A 330 20.18 -10.90 15.46
N GLN A 331 20.89 -10.07 16.22
CA GLN A 331 20.32 -8.89 16.86
C GLN A 331 20.28 -7.67 15.93
N GLY A 332 21.28 -7.52 15.05
CA GLY A 332 21.25 -6.53 13.96
C GLY A 332 20.50 -7.04 12.72
N GLU A 333 20.75 -6.42 11.57
CA GLU A 333 20.13 -6.85 10.31
C GLU A 333 20.66 -8.24 9.88
N LEU A 334 19.77 -9.10 9.38
CA LEU A 334 20.17 -10.30 8.64
C LEU A 334 19.94 -10.06 7.14
N ARG A 335 21.01 -10.09 6.35
CA ARG A 335 20.96 -9.88 4.90
C ARG A 335 21.51 -11.07 4.14
N LEU A 336 20.65 -11.72 3.37
CA LEU A 336 20.99 -12.77 2.41
C LEU A 336 20.96 -12.16 1.00
N ILE A 337 22.11 -11.98 0.37
CA ILE A 337 22.19 -11.46 -1.00
C ILE A 337 21.74 -12.54 -2.00
N ALA A 338 21.31 -12.13 -3.20
CA ALA A 338 21.01 -13.05 -4.29
C ALA A 338 22.14 -14.06 -4.52
N GLY A 339 21.80 -15.35 -4.56
CA GLY A 339 22.76 -16.45 -4.66
C GLY A 339 23.35 -16.93 -3.33
N ALA A 340 23.00 -16.31 -2.19
CA ALA A 340 23.18 -16.91 -0.87
C ALA A 340 22.14 -18.01 -0.65
N VAL A 341 22.50 -19.05 0.11
CA VAL A 341 21.63 -20.20 0.39
C VAL A 341 21.52 -20.43 1.88
N PHE A 342 20.30 -20.45 2.41
CA PHE A 342 20.00 -20.77 3.80
C PHE A 342 19.02 -21.96 3.82
N LEU A 343 19.59 -23.18 3.76
CA LEU A 343 18.85 -24.43 3.65
C LEU A 343 19.46 -25.48 4.60
N PRO A 344 19.24 -25.36 5.92
CA PRO A 344 19.74 -26.33 6.89
C PRO A 344 19.15 -27.72 6.63
N SER A 345 19.97 -28.74 6.85
CA SER A 345 19.61 -30.15 6.60
C SER A 345 18.83 -30.79 7.75
N VAL A 346 18.85 -30.13 8.91
CA VAL A 346 18.18 -30.53 10.16
C VAL A 346 17.34 -29.38 10.70
N PRO A 347 16.40 -29.63 11.62
CA PRO A 347 15.69 -28.57 12.34
C PRO A 347 16.67 -27.62 13.04
N VAL A 348 16.44 -26.31 12.94
CA VAL A 348 17.28 -25.29 13.61
C VAL A 348 16.43 -24.26 14.33
N GLU A 349 17.02 -23.58 15.33
CA GLU A 349 16.41 -22.45 16.01
C GLU A 349 17.09 -21.14 15.62
N ILE A 350 16.32 -20.23 15.03
CA ILE A 350 16.81 -18.95 14.51
C ILE A 350 15.99 -17.82 15.10
N THR A 351 16.67 -16.86 15.70
CA THR A 351 16.10 -15.61 16.18
C THR A 351 16.64 -14.46 15.35
N ILE A 352 15.74 -13.67 14.77
CA ILE A 352 16.05 -12.43 14.06
C ILE A 352 15.38 -11.29 14.82
N ARG A 353 16.16 -10.31 15.27
CA ARG A 353 15.66 -9.13 16.01
C ARG A 353 15.73 -7.83 15.21
N GLY A 354 16.61 -7.76 14.22
CA GLY A 354 16.68 -6.66 13.27
C GLY A 354 15.80 -6.87 12.04
N ASP A 355 16.08 -6.09 11.00
CA ASP A 355 15.43 -6.24 9.69
C ASP A 355 15.95 -7.50 8.98
N PHE A 356 15.07 -8.18 8.26
CA PHE A 356 15.38 -9.39 7.51
C PHE A 356 15.32 -9.10 6.01
N PHE A 357 16.47 -9.05 5.35
CA PHE A 357 16.59 -8.89 3.90
C PHE A 357 16.87 -10.24 3.27
N GLN A 358 15.90 -10.79 2.56
CA GLN A 358 16.04 -12.06 1.88
C GLN A 358 16.08 -11.83 0.37
N GLY A 359 17.24 -12.02 -0.25
CA GLY A 359 17.41 -12.05 -1.71
C GLY A 359 17.93 -13.40 -2.22
N GLY A 360 18.44 -14.24 -1.33
CA GLY A 360 18.87 -15.62 -1.59
C GLY A 360 17.83 -16.67 -1.18
N ALA A 361 18.09 -17.96 -1.41
CA ALA A 361 17.15 -19.03 -1.03
C ALA A 361 17.07 -19.17 0.50
N PHE A 362 15.86 -19.17 1.06
CA PHE A 362 15.64 -19.38 2.48
C PHE A 362 14.51 -20.39 2.69
N ALA A 363 14.86 -21.55 3.24
CA ALA A 363 13.85 -22.52 3.66
C ALA A 363 14.24 -23.23 4.96
N LEU A 364 13.28 -23.37 5.87
CA LEU A 364 13.46 -24.09 7.12
C LEU A 364 12.63 -25.38 7.14
N PRO A 365 13.25 -26.53 7.44
CA PRO A 365 12.54 -27.81 7.51
C PRO A 365 11.58 -27.87 8.70
N ALA A 366 10.65 -28.83 8.65
CA ALA A 366 9.72 -29.10 9.76
C ALA A 366 10.49 -29.35 11.07
N GLY A 367 9.93 -28.88 12.18
CA GLY A 367 10.58 -28.93 13.50
C GLY A 367 11.51 -27.75 13.81
N SER A 368 11.87 -26.93 12.81
CA SER A 368 12.63 -25.68 13.05
C SER A 368 11.78 -24.65 13.79
N LEU A 369 12.42 -23.67 14.41
CA LEU A 369 11.78 -22.50 14.99
C LEU A 369 12.40 -21.21 14.46
N LEU A 370 11.57 -20.36 13.85
CA LEU A 370 11.93 -19.01 13.43
C LEU A 370 11.26 -18.00 14.36
N ARG A 371 12.05 -17.26 15.14
CA ARG A 371 11.58 -16.13 15.95
C ARG A 371 11.87 -14.81 15.24
N LEU A 372 10.82 -14.03 15.01
CA LEU A 372 10.87 -12.69 14.44
C LEU A 372 10.52 -11.70 15.54
N LEU A 373 11.54 -11.14 16.20
CA LEU A 373 11.39 -10.34 17.41
C LEU A 373 11.63 -8.84 17.16
N GLY A 374 11.11 -7.96 18.00
CA GLY A 374 11.48 -6.54 18.00
C GLY A 374 10.46 -5.63 17.32
N ASN A 375 10.58 -4.34 17.61
CA ASN A 375 9.59 -3.33 17.24
C ASN A 375 10.02 -2.52 16.02
N ASN A 376 9.07 -2.26 15.12
CA ASN A 376 9.23 -1.48 13.90
C ASN A 376 10.32 -2.05 12.98
N ARG A 377 10.29 -3.37 12.77
CA ARG A 377 11.25 -4.06 11.92
C ARG A 377 10.60 -4.62 10.66
N ASN A 378 11.38 -4.70 9.60
CA ASN A 378 10.90 -5.09 8.28
C ASN A 378 11.38 -6.47 7.87
N ILE A 379 10.58 -7.13 7.03
CA ILE A 379 10.94 -8.32 6.28
C ILE A 379 10.85 -7.94 4.80
N PHE A 380 11.95 -8.07 4.07
CA PHE A 380 12.06 -7.77 2.64
C PHE A 380 12.24 -9.09 1.87
N PRO A 381 11.15 -9.71 1.39
CA PRO A 381 11.20 -11.00 0.70
C PRO A 381 11.52 -10.79 -0.79
N GLN A 382 12.74 -10.45 -1.17
CA GLN A 382 13.13 -10.34 -2.59
C GLN A 382 13.29 -11.70 -3.29
N ALA A 383 13.23 -12.80 -2.54
CA ALA A 383 13.08 -14.16 -3.02
C ALA A 383 12.04 -14.90 -2.15
N GLU A 384 11.78 -16.17 -2.46
CA GLU A 384 10.77 -16.92 -1.72
C GLU A 384 11.27 -17.31 -0.31
N ILE A 385 10.47 -17.02 0.72
CA ILE A 385 10.70 -17.48 2.10
C ILE A 385 9.75 -18.65 2.35
N ARG A 386 10.28 -19.84 2.66
CA ARG A 386 9.47 -21.01 3.04
C ARG A 386 9.82 -21.50 4.43
N THR A 387 8.83 -21.70 5.29
CA THR A 387 9.06 -22.19 6.66
C THR A 387 8.08 -23.30 6.96
N ALA A 388 8.56 -24.55 6.96
CA ALA A 388 7.79 -25.72 7.38
C ALA A 388 7.83 -25.91 8.91
N GLY A 389 8.77 -25.27 9.59
CA GLY A 389 8.85 -25.16 11.05
C GLY A 389 7.87 -24.14 11.63
N SER A 390 7.93 -23.96 12.94
CA SER A 390 7.13 -22.96 13.65
C SER A 390 7.68 -21.55 13.43
N VAL A 391 6.79 -20.56 13.35
CA VAL A 391 7.12 -19.13 13.31
C VAL A 391 6.54 -18.45 14.53
N GLU A 392 7.37 -17.71 15.25
CA GLU A 392 6.99 -16.93 16.42
C GLU A 392 7.23 -15.45 16.16
N ILE A 393 6.21 -14.62 16.40
CA ILE A 393 6.27 -13.17 16.16
C ILE A 393 6.12 -12.46 17.49
N GLU A 394 7.08 -11.60 17.81
CA GLU A 394 7.07 -10.72 18.97
C GLU A 394 7.39 -9.29 18.54
N GLY A 395 6.62 -8.32 19.05
CA GLY A 395 6.75 -6.92 18.66
C GLY A 395 6.09 -6.60 17.32
N GLN A 396 6.53 -5.52 16.67
CA GLN A 396 5.91 -4.98 15.46
C GLN A 396 6.75 -5.26 14.22
N ARG A 397 6.23 -6.10 13.32
CA ARG A 397 6.85 -6.49 12.05
C ARG A 397 6.04 -6.00 10.85
N THR A 398 6.72 -5.59 9.79
CA THR A 398 6.11 -5.27 8.49
C THR A 398 6.72 -6.14 7.41
N LEU A 399 5.89 -6.95 6.76
CA LEU A 399 6.24 -7.69 5.56
C LEU A 399 6.08 -6.76 4.35
N GLN A 400 7.21 -6.40 3.75
CA GLN A 400 7.27 -5.49 2.60
C GLN A 400 6.86 -6.20 1.30
N ALA A 401 6.63 -5.43 0.25
CA ALA A 401 6.38 -5.96 -1.09
C ALA A 401 7.58 -6.77 -1.61
N GLY A 402 7.31 -7.96 -2.15
CA GLY A 402 8.32 -8.85 -2.72
C GLY A 402 7.70 -10.16 -3.18
N GLU A 403 8.43 -11.27 -3.14
CA GLU A 403 7.97 -12.62 -3.46
C GLU A 403 7.08 -13.20 -2.35
N LEU A 404 6.44 -14.33 -2.66
CA LEU A 404 5.59 -15.05 -1.70
C LEU A 404 6.36 -15.43 -0.43
N VAL A 405 5.73 -15.21 0.73
CA VAL A 405 6.18 -15.77 2.01
C VAL A 405 5.23 -16.89 2.40
N SER A 406 5.76 -18.10 2.59
CA SER A 406 4.98 -19.25 3.03
C SER A 406 5.41 -19.76 4.39
N TRP A 407 4.49 -19.68 5.36
CA TRP A 407 4.61 -20.28 6.69
C TRP A 407 3.68 -21.49 6.77
N GLU A 408 4.22 -22.65 6.42
CA GLU A 408 3.50 -23.92 6.33
C GLU A 408 3.37 -24.61 7.71
N GLY A 409 4.21 -24.25 8.69
CA GLY A 409 4.12 -24.74 10.07
C GLY A 409 3.29 -23.84 11.01
N PRO A 410 3.26 -24.16 12.32
CA PRO A 410 2.55 -23.37 13.34
C PRO A 410 3.00 -21.92 13.39
N VAL A 411 2.07 -20.97 13.41
CA VAL A 411 2.39 -19.55 13.59
C VAL A 411 1.83 -19.04 14.91
N ILE A 412 2.70 -18.46 15.73
CA ILE A 412 2.39 -18.00 17.08
C ILE A 412 2.63 -16.48 17.17
N PHE A 413 1.60 -15.75 17.58
CA PHE A 413 1.71 -14.33 17.90
C PHE A 413 1.81 -14.15 19.41
N GLN A 414 2.89 -13.51 19.85
CA GLN A 414 3.08 -13.12 21.25
C GLN A 414 2.15 -11.95 21.63
N THR A 415 2.03 -11.71 22.93
CA THR A 415 1.29 -10.56 23.48
C THR A 415 1.76 -9.25 22.84
N ASN A 416 0.81 -8.43 22.38
CA ASN A 416 1.00 -7.17 21.64
C ASN A 416 1.74 -7.28 20.30
N ALA A 417 1.95 -8.48 19.76
CA ALA A 417 2.60 -8.65 18.47
C ALA A 417 1.73 -8.06 17.33
N VAL A 418 2.36 -7.38 16.38
CA VAL A 418 1.69 -6.82 15.21
C VAL A 418 2.43 -7.26 13.96
N LEU A 419 1.73 -7.89 13.03
CA LEU A 419 2.23 -8.14 11.68
C LEU A 419 1.43 -7.32 10.67
N ARG A 420 2.12 -6.44 9.94
CA ARG A 420 1.58 -5.70 8.80
C ARG A 420 2.01 -6.36 7.52
N ASN A 421 1.07 -6.84 6.72
CA ASN A 421 1.35 -7.38 5.40
C ASN A 421 1.13 -6.30 4.34
N GLN A 422 2.20 -5.93 3.63
CA GLN A 422 2.17 -5.05 2.46
C GLN A 422 2.49 -5.82 1.17
N ASN A 423 2.54 -7.15 1.23
CA ASN A 423 3.00 -7.96 0.11
C ASN A 423 1.86 -8.32 -0.86
N PRO A 424 1.88 -7.82 -2.11
CA PRO A 424 0.87 -8.14 -3.11
C PRO A 424 0.98 -9.57 -3.65
N ASN A 425 2.15 -10.21 -3.54
CA ASN A 425 2.35 -11.59 -4.01
C ASN A 425 1.94 -12.64 -2.97
N GLY A 426 1.76 -12.23 -1.70
CA GLY A 426 1.11 -13.07 -0.70
C GLY A 426 1.90 -13.29 0.59
N LEU A 427 1.15 -13.46 1.67
CA LEU A 427 1.56 -14.13 2.90
C LEU A 427 0.67 -15.35 3.12
N LEU A 428 1.28 -16.53 3.21
CA LEU A 428 0.57 -17.79 3.33
C LEU A 428 0.71 -18.42 4.70
N PHE A 429 -0.42 -18.85 5.25
CA PHE A 429 -0.51 -19.63 6.48
C PHE A 429 -1.02 -21.05 6.17
N GLY A 430 -0.17 -22.04 6.37
CA GLY A 430 -0.49 -23.47 6.19
C GLY A 430 -1.28 -24.07 7.36
N THR A 431 -1.10 -23.53 8.56
CA THR A 431 -1.76 -23.97 9.80
C THR A 431 -2.54 -22.84 10.46
N PRO A 432 -3.43 -23.12 11.45
CA PRO A 432 -4.08 -22.07 12.22
C PRO A 432 -3.08 -21.22 12.99
N ILE A 433 -3.29 -19.91 12.98
CA ILE A 433 -2.52 -18.96 13.78
C ILE A 433 -3.01 -19.02 15.23
N ASN A 434 -2.08 -19.16 16.16
CA ASN A 434 -2.36 -19.09 17.59
C ASN A 434 -1.81 -17.77 18.17
N ALA A 435 -2.69 -16.87 18.59
CA ALA A 435 -2.30 -15.72 19.39
C ALA A 435 -2.43 -16.06 20.88
N ASN A 436 -1.43 -15.66 21.67
CA ASN A 436 -1.42 -15.91 23.12
C ASN A 436 -2.55 -15.18 23.84
N ASP A 437 -2.95 -14.03 23.33
CA ASP A 437 -4.07 -13.23 23.81
C ASP A 437 -4.66 -12.36 22.69
N ASN A 438 -5.74 -11.64 23.01
CA ASN A 438 -6.46 -10.76 22.10
C ASN A 438 -5.81 -9.38 21.88
N THR A 439 -4.53 -9.20 22.22
CA THR A 439 -3.81 -7.94 21.98
C THR A 439 -2.97 -7.97 20.71
N ALA A 440 -2.67 -9.16 20.20
CA ALA A 440 -1.98 -9.33 18.93
C ALA A 440 -2.85 -8.91 17.74
N SER A 441 -2.21 -8.47 16.65
CA SER A 441 -2.91 -8.07 15.43
C SER A 441 -2.22 -8.49 14.13
N LEU A 442 -3.05 -8.82 13.14
CA LEU A 442 -2.65 -9.07 11.75
C LEU A 442 -3.38 -8.07 10.86
N VAL A 443 -2.62 -7.21 10.19
CA VAL A 443 -3.13 -6.16 9.31
C VAL A 443 -2.76 -6.52 7.87
N ASN A 444 -3.75 -6.57 6.99
CA ASN A 444 -3.53 -6.72 5.55
C ASN A 444 -3.70 -5.36 4.87
N GLU A 445 -2.59 -4.74 4.48
CA GLU A 445 -2.60 -3.36 3.97
C GLU A 445 -3.05 -3.27 2.50
N MET A 446 -3.08 -2.06 1.97
CA MET A 446 -3.60 -1.76 0.64
C MET A 446 -2.95 -2.63 -0.44
N GLY A 447 -3.78 -3.35 -1.21
CA GLY A 447 -3.33 -4.22 -2.31
C GLY A 447 -2.59 -5.50 -1.88
N ALA A 448 -2.42 -5.77 -0.59
CA ALA A 448 -1.74 -6.95 -0.09
C ALA A 448 -2.65 -8.19 -0.09
N VAL A 449 -2.03 -9.38 -0.14
CA VAL A 449 -2.75 -10.67 -0.24
C VAL A 449 -2.39 -11.58 0.92
N ILE A 450 -3.39 -12.21 1.54
CA ILE A 450 -3.23 -13.28 2.54
C ILE A 450 -3.88 -14.57 2.04
N PHE A 451 -3.21 -15.70 2.23
CA PHE A 451 -3.70 -17.05 1.93
C PHE A 451 -3.86 -17.86 3.22
N PHE A 452 -5.06 -18.40 3.45
CA PHE A 452 -5.36 -19.31 4.55
C PHE A 452 -5.67 -20.72 4.02
N ARG A 453 -4.79 -21.68 4.35
CA ARG A 453 -4.99 -23.11 4.06
C ARG A 453 -5.48 -24.02 5.20
N PRO A 454 -5.51 -23.63 6.49
CA PRO A 454 -5.88 -24.57 7.54
C PRO A 454 -7.34 -25.02 7.44
N GLU A 455 -7.61 -26.19 8.02
CA GLU A 455 -8.97 -26.69 8.21
C GLU A 455 -9.63 -25.95 9.39
N GLY A 456 -10.94 -25.72 9.31
CA GLY A 456 -11.65 -24.98 10.34
C GLY A 456 -11.27 -23.50 10.39
N LEU A 457 -11.20 -22.92 11.59
CA LEU A 457 -10.89 -21.50 11.79
C LEU A 457 -9.39 -21.23 11.56
N PRO A 458 -9.03 -20.20 10.79
CA PRO A 458 -7.63 -19.89 10.48
C PRO A 458 -6.87 -19.24 11.63
N PHE A 459 -7.57 -18.68 12.61
CA PHE A 459 -6.96 -18.05 13.77
C PHE A 459 -7.94 -17.97 14.94
N SER A 460 -7.38 -17.88 16.15
CA SER A 460 -8.11 -17.60 17.39
C SER A 460 -7.39 -16.51 18.18
N ASN A 461 -8.15 -15.73 18.95
CA ASN A 461 -7.64 -14.63 19.78
C ASN A 461 -6.81 -13.56 19.03
N LEU A 462 -7.05 -13.33 17.74
CA LEU A 462 -6.25 -12.41 16.93
C LEU A 462 -7.11 -11.23 16.45
N ASN A 463 -6.67 -10.00 16.70
CA ASN A 463 -7.29 -8.84 16.07
C ASN A 463 -6.89 -8.79 14.59
N THR A 464 -7.83 -8.45 13.72
CA THR A 464 -7.57 -8.41 12.28
C THR A 464 -8.06 -7.10 11.70
N ASP A 465 -7.30 -6.57 10.75
CA ASP A 465 -7.76 -5.52 9.86
C ASP A 465 -7.51 -5.98 8.42
N PHE A 466 -8.57 -6.49 7.79
CA PHE A 466 -8.56 -6.87 6.39
C PHE A 466 -9.41 -5.93 5.54
N SER A 467 -9.67 -4.69 6.01
CA SER A 467 -10.57 -3.74 5.36
C SER A 467 -9.87 -2.72 4.44
N ALA A 468 -8.53 -2.74 4.38
CA ALA A 468 -7.77 -1.79 3.57
C ALA A 468 -8.09 -1.90 2.06
N PRO A 469 -8.18 -0.79 1.31
CA PRO A 469 -8.58 -0.78 -0.10
C PRO A 469 -7.74 -1.73 -0.98
N GLY A 470 -8.40 -2.46 -1.88
CA GLY A 470 -7.75 -3.36 -2.83
C GLY A 470 -7.09 -4.61 -2.24
N ASN A 471 -7.01 -4.77 -0.91
CA ASN A 471 -6.45 -5.99 -0.32
C ASN A 471 -7.32 -7.23 -0.62
N ILE A 472 -6.75 -8.43 -0.54
CA ILE A 472 -7.47 -9.68 -0.79
C ILE A 472 -7.13 -10.69 0.31
N VAL A 473 -8.15 -11.34 0.88
CA VAL A 473 -7.98 -12.53 1.72
C VAL A 473 -8.55 -13.74 0.98
N VAL A 474 -7.74 -14.79 0.86
CA VAL A 474 -8.08 -16.01 0.13
C VAL A 474 -8.12 -17.20 1.11
N TYR A 475 -9.25 -17.90 1.12
CA TYR A 475 -9.38 -19.21 1.77
C TYR A 475 -9.16 -20.30 0.72
N ASP A 476 -7.94 -20.83 0.63
CA ASP A 476 -7.44 -21.59 -0.53
C ASP A 476 -6.94 -23.01 -0.19
N ARG A 477 -7.47 -23.69 0.84
CA ARG A 477 -7.03 -25.05 1.20
C ARG A 477 -6.82 -25.95 -0.03
N GLN A 478 -5.60 -26.50 -0.18
CA GLN A 478 -5.20 -27.28 -1.36
C GLN A 478 -5.29 -28.80 -1.14
N GLU A 479 -5.25 -29.28 0.10
CA GLU A 479 -5.17 -30.72 0.42
C GLU A 479 -6.41 -31.24 1.16
N GLY A 480 -6.92 -32.39 0.72
CA GLY A 480 -8.07 -33.09 1.32
C GLY A 480 -9.44 -32.48 1.01
N THR A 481 -10.50 -33.10 1.55
CA THR A 481 -11.90 -32.60 1.49
C THR A 481 -12.30 -31.80 2.75
N GLY A 482 -11.32 -31.40 3.56
CA GLY A 482 -11.57 -30.66 4.81
C GLY A 482 -12.24 -29.32 4.55
N ASN A 483 -13.23 -28.97 5.37
CA ASN A 483 -13.95 -27.72 5.26
C ASN A 483 -13.16 -26.58 5.93
N GLN A 484 -13.30 -25.36 5.42
CA GLN A 484 -12.73 -24.17 6.06
C GLN A 484 -13.82 -23.33 6.72
N THR A 485 -13.49 -22.73 7.86
CA THR A 485 -14.35 -21.76 8.53
C THR A 485 -13.84 -20.36 8.26
N ILE A 486 -14.67 -19.51 7.64
CA ILE A 486 -14.37 -18.11 7.38
C ILE A 486 -14.45 -17.35 8.70
N ALA A 487 -13.39 -16.62 9.05
CA ALA A 487 -13.31 -15.95 10.34
C ALA A 487 -14.29 -14.76 10.40
N PRO A 488 -14.91 -14.50 11.57
CA PRO A 488 -15.92 -13.44 11.75
C PRO A 488 -15.26 -12.06 11.85
N THR A 489 -14.88 -11.51 10.71
CA THR A 489 -14.26 -10.19 10.58
C THR A 489 -14.75 -9.49 9.31
N GLN A 490 -14.19 -8.32 9.05
CA GLN A 490 -14.44 -7.52 7.85
C GLN A 490 -13.35 -7.77 6.82
N TYR A 491 -13.74 -7.84 5.55
CA TYR A 491 -12.84 -8.04 4.42
C TYR A 491 -13.05 -6.96 3.37
N GLN A 492 -11.98 -6.45 2.76
CA GLN A 492 -12.09 -5.65 1.57
C GLN A 492 -12.48 -6.53 0.38
N ASN A 493 -11.65 -7.51 0.01
CA ASN A 493 -12.03 -8.53 -0.96
C ASN A 493 -11.84 -9.92 -0.34
N LEU A 494 -12.81 -10.80 -0.55
CA LEU A 494 -12.82 -12.15 -0.01
C LEU A 494 -12.95 -13.16 -1.15
N ARG A 495 -11.99 -14.08 -1.26
CA ARG A 495 -11.98 -15.15 -2.26
C ARG A 495 -12.03 -16.52 -1.58
N LEU A 496 -13.03 -17.30 -1.93
CA LEU A 496 -13.33 -18.63 -1.39
C LEU A 496 -12.96 -19.68 -2.44
N ALA A 497 -11.72 -20.21 -2.37
CA ALA A 497 -11.09 -21.04 -3.40
C ALA A 497 -10.64 -22.41 -2.86
N GLY A 498 -9.72 -23.11 -3.51
CA GLY A 498 -9.12 -24.34 -2.98
C GLY A 498 -10.06 -25.54 -3.01
N THR A 499 -10.27 -26.24 -1.89
CA THR A 499 -11.18 -27.40 -1.74
C THR A 499 -12.10 -27.27 -0.51
N GLY A 500 -13.08 -28.18 -0.38
CA GLY A 500 -14.01 -28.23 0.75
C GLY A 500 -15.08 -27.13 0.72
N THR A 501 -16.04 -27.23 1.64
CA THR A 501 -17.03 -26.18 1.89
C THR A 501 -16.38 -25.05 2.69
N LYS A 502 -16.73 -23.80 2.36
CA LYS A 502 -16.36 -22.61 3.13
C LYS A 502 -17.58 -22.19 3.95
N THR A 503 -17.47 -22.26 5.27
CA THR A 503 -18.59 -22.00 6.19
C THR A 503 -18.33 -20.75 7.02
N LEU A 504 -19.30 -19.87 7.20
CA LEU A 504 -19.15 -18.71 8.09
C LEU A 504 -18.92 -19.15 9.54
N GLY A 505 -17.88 -18.61 10.19
CA GLY A 505 -17.63 -18.78 11.62
C GLY A 505 -18.38 -17.79 12.52
N GLY A 506 -18.98 -16.76 11.92
CA GLY A 506 -19.77 -15.71 12.57
C GLY A 506 -20.19 -14.66 11.53
N ALA A 507 -20.66 -13.49 11.98
CA ALA A 507 -21.04 -12.40 11.08
C ALA A 507 -19.83 -11.90 10.26
N VAL A 508 -20.02 -11.72 8.96
CA VAL A 508 -18.97 -11.26 8.03
C VAL A 508 -19.47 -10.08 7.21
N THR A 509 -18.60 -9.09 7.01
CA THR A 509 -18.83 -7.98 6.06
C THR A 509 -17.77 -8.00 4.97
N VAL A 510 -18.19 -7.88 3.71
CA VAL A 510 -17.30 -7.75 2.55
C VAL A 510 -17.56 -6.40 1.88
N HIS A 511 -16.55 -5.53 1.87
CA HIS A 511 -16.67 -4.16 1.36
C HIS A 511 -16.59 -4.08 -0.17
N GLY A 512 -15.75 -4.93 -0.77
CA GLY A 512 -15.50 -5.02 -2.20
C GLY A 512 -16.05 -6.33 -2.77
N LEU A 513 -15.20 -7.08 -3.48
CA LEU A 513 -15.59 -8.28 -4.20
C LEU A 513 -15.61 -9.51 -3.28
N LEU A 514 -16.74 -10.23 -3.27
CA LEU A 514 -16.82 -11.61 -2.83
C LEU A 514 -16.77 -12.54 -4.06
N THR A 515 -15.79 -13.45 -4.11
CA THR A 515 -15.72 -14.51 -5.12
C THR A 515 -15.87 -15.88 -4.45
N SER A 516 -16.92 -16.62 -4.78
CA SER A 516 -17.17 -17.98 -4.28
C SER A 516 -16.95 -19.05 -5.35
N GLU A 517 -15.75 -19.62 -5.38
CA GLU A 517 -15.35 -20.71 -6.29
C GLU A 517 -15.68 -22.10 -5.73
N ARG A 518 -16.11 -22.16 -4.47
CA ARG A 518 -16.48 -23.37 -3.73
C ARG A 518 -17.80 -23.20 -2.99
N GLN A 519 -18.36 -24.32 -2.56
CA GLN A 519 -19.60 -24.35 -1.78
C GLN A 519 -19.46 -23.38 -0.60
N PHE A 520 -20.34 -22.38 -0.53
CA PHE A 520 -20.33 -21.35 0.49
C PHE A 520 -21.56 -21.50 1.39
N ASP A 521 -21.34 -21.72 2.69
CA ASP A 521 -22.39 -21.99 3.67
C ASP A 521 -22.43 -20.88 4.74
N VAL A 522 -23.60 -20.32 5.01
CA VAL A 522 -23.80 -19.31 6.08
C VAL A 522 -23.80 -19.91 7.50
N SER A 523 -23.44 -21.18 7.63
CA SER A 523 -23.39 -21.99 8.86
C SER A 523 -24.75 -22.47 9.34
N PRO A 524 -24.83 -23.66 9.97
CA PRO A 524 -26.01 -24.12 10.71
C PRO A 524 -26.52 -23.11 11.77
N ALA A 525 -25.66 -22.20 12.23
CA ALA A 525 -26.02 -21.11 13.13
C ALA A 525 -26.64 -19.88 12.43
N ASN A 526 -26.73 -19.89 11.09
CA ASN A 526 -27.37 -18.85 10.25
C ASN A 526 -26.73 -17.46 10.41
N TYR A 527 -25.42 -17.39 10.33
CA TYR A 527 -24.72 -16.12 10.50
C TYR A 527 -24.99 -15.15 9.34
N PRO A 528 -25.11 -13.83 9.62
CA PRO A 528 -25.39 -12.85 8.58
C PRO A 528 -24.15 -12.57 7.72
N LEU A 529 -24.39 -12.34 6.42
CA LEU A 529 -23.41 -11.87 5.45
C LEU A 529 -23.81 -10.47 4.96
N THR A 530 -22.96 -9.48 5.18
CA THR A 530 -23.15 -8.12 4.66
C THR A 530 -22.23 -7.88 3.46
N LEU A 531 -22.79 -7.45 2.33
CA LEU A 531 -22.08 -7.17 1.08
C LEU A 531 -22.26 -5.71 0.71
N GLN A 532 -21.17 -4.96 0.56
CA GLN A 532 -21.18 -3.59 0.03
C GLN A 532 -20.69 -3.50 -1.42
N GLY A 533 -19.92 -4.50 -1.89
CA GLY A 533 -19.49 -4.62 -3.27
C GLY A 533 -20.13 -5.80 -4.00
N ASN A 534 -19.50 -6.22 -5.10
CA ASN A 534 -20.04 -7.25 -6.00
C ASN A 534 -19.90 -8.66 -5.43
N TRP A 535 -20.71 -9.59 -5.93
CA TRP A 535 -20.59 -11.00 -5.62
C TRP A 535 -20.55 -11.84 -6.91
N GLN A 536 -19.43 -12.54 -7.11
CA GLN A 536 -19.24 -13.54 -8.16
C GLN A 536 -19.39 -14.93 -7.56
N ASN A 537 -20.52 -15.58 -7.80
CA ASN A 537 -20.82 -16.92 -7.31
C ASN A 537 -20.59 -17.98 -8.39
N GLU A 538 -19.49 -18.72 -8.31
CA GLU A 538 -19.09 -19.73 -9.31
C GLU A 538 -19.42 -21.16 -8.87
N ALA A 539 -19.87 -21.33 -7.62
CA ALA A 539 -20.26 -22.61 -7.02
C ALA A 539 -21.58 -22.47 -6.24
N GLY A 540 -21.96 -23.50 -5.47
CA GLY A 540 -23.22 -23.47 -4.72
C GLY A 540 -23.15 -22.57 -3.47
N PHE A 541 -24.30 -22.01 -3.10
CA PHE A 541 -24.51 -21.24 -1.88
C PHE A 541 -25.58 -21.91 -1.03
N GLU A 542 -25.23 -22.27 0.20
CA GLU A 542 -26.14 -22.86 1.18
C GLU A 542 -26.66 -21.76 2.11
N ALA A 543 -27.80 -21.18 1.75
CA ALA A 543 -28.39 -20.03 2.45
C ALA A 543 -28.99 -20.37 3.82
N ARG A 544 -29.37 -21.64 4.06
CA ARG A 544 -30.04 -22.10 5.29
C ARG A 544 -31.17 -21.15 5.72
N GLN A 545 -31.13 -20.64 6.95
CA GLN A 545 -31.99 -19.54 7.42
C GLN A 545 -31.19 -18.24 7.62
N GLY A 546 -29.99 -18.13 7.05
CA GLY A 546 -29.14 -16.95 7.18
C GLY A 546 -29.64 -15.77 6.36
N ARG A 547 -29.26 -14.58 6.82
CA ARG A 547 -29.58 -13.31 6.17
C ARG A 547 -28.40 -12.79 5.34
N VAL A 548 -28.68 -12.38 4.11
CA VAL A 548 -27.74 -11.64 3.25
C VAL A 548 -28.20 -10.19 3.15
N ILE A 549 -27.33 -9.25 3.53
CA ILE A 549 -27.61 -7.81 3.54
C ILE A 549 -26.81 -7.15 2.42
N PHE A 550 -27.50 -6.58 1.43
CA PHE A 550 -26.89 -5.80 0.35
C PHE A 550 -26.93 -4.32 0.71
N SER A 551 -25.76 -3.72 0.87
CA SER A 551 -25.59 -2.36 1.37
C SER A 551 -24.58 -1.55 0.54
N GLY A 552 -24.08 -0.44 1.08
CA GLY A 552 -23.16 0.45 0.37
C GLY A 552 -23.86 1.48 -0.53
N SER A 553 -23.05 2.29 -1.21
CA SER A 553 -23.50 3.44 -2.03
C SER A 553 -23.24 3.28 -3.53
N GLN A 554 -22.54 2.22 -3.94
CA GLN A 554 -22.21 1.92 -5.33
C GLN A 554 -23.17 0.89 -5.91
N ASP A 555 -23.25 0.82 -7.24
CA ASP A 555 -23.95 -0.25 -7.93
C ASP A 555 -23.29 -1.59 -7.61
N GLN A 556 -24.12 -2.58 -7.28
CA GLN A 556 -23.70 -3.95 -6.99
C GLN A 556 -24.19 -4.88 -8.08
N GLN A 557 -23.31 -5.75 -8.55
CA GLN A 557 -23.60 -6.81 -9.50
C GLN A 557 -23.47 -8.18 -8.83
N LEU A 558 -24.44 -9.06 -9.11
CA LEU A 558 -24.35 -10.48 -8.77
C LEU A 558 -24.13 -11.28 -10.05
N THR A 559 -23.02 -12.01 -10.15
CA THR A 559 -22.62 -12.73 -11.37
C THR A 559 -22.33 -14.21 -11.07
N GLY A 560 -22.29 -15.04 -12.11
CA GLY A 560 -21.96 -16.46 -12.01
C GLY A 560 -23.17 -17.37 -12.18
N ILE A 561 -23.46 -18.25 -11.22
CA ILE A 561 -24.58 -19.20 -11.27
C ILE A 561 -25.80 -18.69 -10.45
N PRO A 562 -27.01 -19.25 -10.68
CA PRO A 562 -28.20 -18.86 -9.93
C PRO A 562 -28.03 -18.97 -8.41
N LEU A 563 -28.70 -18.08 -7.69
CA LEU A 563 -28.54 -17.91 -6.25
C LEU A 563 -29.88 -18.07 -5.52
N GLN A 564 -29.91 -18.87 -4.46
CA GLN A 564 -31.04 -18.94 -3.55
C GLN A 564 -30.70 -18.18 -2.25
N LEU A 565 -31.59 -17.29 -1.82
CA LEU A 565 -31.45 -16.49 -0.61
C LEU A 565 -32.63 -16.78 0.31
N TYR A 566 -32.37 -17.09 1.58
CA TYR A 566 -33.45 -17.29 2.55
C TYR A 566 -34.00 -15.94 3.01
N GLU A 567 -33.23 -15.19 3.78
CA GLU A 567 -33.49 -13.78 4.03
C GLU A 567 -32.53 -12.92 3.20
N ALA A 568 -33.09 -11.98 2.45
CA ALA A 568 -32.34 -10.93 1.76
C ALA A 568 -32.81 -9.58 2.30
N GLU A 569 -31.87 -8.67 2.55
CA GLU A 569 -32.16 -7.30 2.94
C GLU A 569 -31.49 -6.32 1.99
N LEU A 570 -32.26 -5.42 1.43
CA LEU A 570 -31.76 -4.32 0.61
C LEU A 570 -31.66 -3.06 1.47
N GLN A 571 -30.44 -2.62 1.73
CA GLN A 571 -30.10 -1.45 2.54
C GLN A 571 -29.05 -0.59 1.82
N LYS A 572 -29.35 -0.21 0.57
CA LYS A 572 -28.45 0.60 -0.26
C LYS A 572 -28.78 2.08 -0.12
N ASN A 573 -27.84 2.82 0.46
CA ASN A 573 -27.92 4.29 0.59
C ASN A 573 -27.64 5.02 -0.74
N GLY A 574 -27.19 4.30 -1.76
CA GLY A 574 -26.93 4.77 -3.12
C GLY A 574 -26.66 3.59 -4.06
N GLY A 575 -26.76 3.82 -5.37
CA GLY A 575 -26.64 2.79 -6.39
C GLY A 575 -27.78 1.76 -6.37
N THR A 576 -27.68 0.74 -7.23
CA THR A 576 -28.67 -0.33 -7.39
C THR A 576 -28.07 -1.71 -7.12
N LEU A 577 -28.90 -2.69 -6.81
CA LEU A 577 -28.52 -4.11 -6.86
C LEU A 577 -29.03 -4.69 -8.18
N GLY A 578 -28.12 -5.02 -9.09
CA GLY A 578 -28.44 -5.60 -10.40
C GLY A 578 -27.87 -7.01 -10.54
N PRO A 579 -28.62 -8.07 -10.19
CA PRO A 579 -28.20 -9.43 -10.49
C PRO A 579 -28.16 -9.67 -12.01
N GLN A 580 -27.06 -10.26 -12.49
CA GLN A 580 -26.87 -10.82 -13.84
C GLN A 580 -27.09 -12.34 -13.85
N VAL A 581 -27.68 -12.85 -12.77
CA VAL A 581 -28.05 -14.25 -12.56
C VAL A 581 -29.47 -14.31 -12.01
N LEU A 582 -30.11 -15.46 -12.16
CA LEU A 582 -31.39 -15.71 -11.52
C LEU A 582 -31.21 -15.75 -10.00
N VAL A 583 -32.04 -14.98 -9.28
CA VAL A 583 -32.06 -14.96 -7.82
C VAL A 583 -33.44 -15.40 -7.33
N GLU A 584 -33.45 -16.34 -6.38
CA GLU A 584 -34.66 -16.86 -5.74
C GLU A 584 -34.68 -16.50 -4.26
N ILE A 585 -35.74 -15.84 -3.81
CA ILE A 585 -36.05 -15.65 -2.40
C ILE A 585 -36.89 -16.84 -1.93
N ILE A 586 -36.41 -17.55 -0.91
CA ILE A 586 -37.09 -18.72 -0.33
C ILE A 586 -37.67 -18.46 1.06
N GLY A 587 -37.37 -17.31 1.68
CA GLY A 587 -37.90 -16.88 2.98
C GLY A 587 -38.52 -15.48 2.92
N ARG A 588 -37.71 -14.43 3.00
CA ARG A 588 -38.20 -13.04 2.99
C ARG A 588 -37.23 -12.05 2.35
N LEU A 589 -37.77 -11.10 1.59
CA LEU A 589 -37.06 -9.90 1.16
C LEU A 589 -37.47 -8.69 2.02
N PHE A 590 -36.49 -8.08 2.68
CA PHE A 590 -36.65 -6.80 3.38
C PHE A 590 -36.22 -5.65 2.47
N LEU A 591 -37.08 -4.64 2.33
CA LEU A 591 -36.83 -3.46 1.49
C LEU A 591 -36.67 -2.23 2.37
N SER A 592 -35.54 -2.18 3.07
CA SER A 592 -35.18 -1.09 3.97
C SER A 592 -34.82 0.19 3.18
N GLN A 593 -33.99 0.06 2.13
CA GLN A 593 -33.55 1.18 1.29
C GLN A 593 -32.89 0.72 -0.02
N GLY A 594 -33.13 1.41 -1.13
CA GLY A 594 -32.46 1.20 -2.41
C GLY A 594 -33.28 0.42 -3.44
N PHE A 595 -32.77 0.28 -4.66
CA PHE A 595 -33.50 -0.32 -5.77
C PHE A 595 -32.87 -1.63 -6.23
N TRP A 596 -33.70 -2.66 -6.42
CA TRP A 596 -33.32 -3.93 -7.03
C TRP A 596 -33.67 -3.89 -8.52
N GLU A 597 -32.71 -4.10 -9.42
CA GLU A 597 -32.95 -4.16 -10.86
C GLU A 597 -33.08 -5.64 -11.28
N SER A 598 -34.22 -6.05 -11.82
CA SER A 598 -34.44 -7.38 -12.38
C SER A 598 -34.68 -7.31 -13.89
N LEU A 599 -34.32 -8.36 -14.61
CA LEU A 599 -34.39 -8.42 -16.07
C LEU A 599 -35.48 -9.42 -16.51
N ALA A 600 -36.07 -9.21 -17.69
CA ALA A 600 -37.04 -10.16 -18.24
C ALA A 600 -36.47 -11.57 -18.44
N ALA A 601 -35.18 -11.67 -18.78
CA ALA A 601 -34.49 -12.95 -18.90
C ALA A 601 -34.21 -13.63 -17.53
N GLN A 602 -34.23 -12.85 -16.44
CA GLN A 602 -33.84 -13.28 -15.09
C GLN A 602 -34.67 -12.52 -14.05
N PRO A 603 -35.98 -12.80 -13.94
CA PRO A 603 -36.84 -12.13 -12.98
C PRO A 603 -36.44 -12.51 -11.55
N LEU A 604 -36.58 -11.57 -10.61
CA LEU A 604 -36.47 -11.87 -9.19
C LEU A 604 -37.59 -12.83 -8.82
N THR A 605 -37.25 -14.01 -8.30
CA THR A 605 -38.23 -15.07 -8.07
C THR A 605 -38.50 -15.28 -6.59
N PHE A 606 -39.76 -15.31 -6.18
CA PHE A 606 -40.20 -15.67 -4.83
C PHE A 606 -40.80 -17.07 -4.87
N ARG A 607 -40.23 -18.00 -4.09
CA ARG A 607 -40.72 -19.37 -3.99
C ARG A 607 -42.01 -19.45 -3.16
N GLU A 608 -42.49 -20.68 -2.96
CA GLU A 608 -43.62 -20.95 -2.08
C GLU A 608 -43.33 -20.44 -0.66
N ASN A 609 -44.31 -19.80 -0.03
CA ASN A 609 -44.20 -19.15 1.29
C ASN A 609 -43.23 -17.95 1.40
N ALA A 610 -42.47 -17.63 0.34
CA ALA A 610 -41.60 -16.46 0.38
C ALA A 610 -42.42 -15.16 0.42
N THR A 611 -41.97 -14.21 1.23
CA THR A 611 -42.64 -12.92 1.49
C THR A 611 -41.75 -11.73 1.13
N SER A 612 -42.35 -10.56 0.99
CA SER A 612 -41.62 -9.29 0.90
C SER A 612 -42.38 -8.19 1.63
N ASP A 613 -41.66 -7.14 2.02
CA ASP A 613 -42.30 -5.86 2.30
C ASP A 613 -43.00 -5.34 1.01
N PRO A 614 -44.06 -4.53 1.10
CA PRO A 614 -44.81 -4.08 -0.07
C PRO A 614 -44.05 -3.08 -0.95
N GLY A 615 -42.85 -2.64 -0.54
CA GLY A 615 -42.08 -1.59 -1.20
C GLY A 615 -42.54 -0.18 -0.81
N GLN A 616 -41.64 0.79 -0.92
CA GLN A 616 -41.81 2.20 -0.55
C GLN A 616 -41.04 3.09 -1.50
N ALA A 617 -41.28 4.41 -1.52
CA ALA A 617 -40.61 5.31 -2.49
C ALA A 617 -39.07 5.23 -2.46
N SER A 618 -38.49 4.89 -1.30
CA SER A 618 -37.05 4.70 -1.11
C SER A 618 -36.57 3.26 -1.37
N ALA A 619 -37.45 2.27 -1.55
CA ALA A 619 -37.07 0.88 -1.75
C ALA A 619 -38.10 0.02 -2.50
N PHE A 620 -37.73 -0.47 -3.68
CA PHE A 620 -38.58 -1.36 -4.51
C PHE A 620 -37.75 -2.08 -5.58
N VAL A 621 -38.40 -3.01 -6.28
CA VAL A 621 -37.85 -3.74 -7.43
C VAL A 621 -38.28 -3.04 -8.74
N ARG A 622 -37.32 -2.81 -9.62
CA ARG A 622 -37.48 -2.31 -10.97
C ARG A 622 -37.30 -3.45 -11.94
N GLY A 623 -38.35 -3.77 -12.68
CA GLY A 623 -38.38 -4.92 -13.57
C GLY A 623 -39.26 -6.06 -13.06
N PRO A 624 -39.26 -7.21 -13.75
CA PRO A 624 -40.19 -8.29 -13.48
C PRO A 624 -39.86 -9.08 -12.22
N ILE A 625 -40.91 -9.43 -11.48
CA ILE A 625 -40.87 -10.34 -10.34
C ILE A 625 -41.74 -11.55 -10.66
N THR A 626 -41.22 -12.75 -10.39
CA THR A 626 -41.98 -14.01 -10.47
C THR A 626 -42.36 -14.49 -9.07
N LYS A 627 -43.63 -14.78 -8.81
CA LYS A 627 -44.10 -15.41 -7.56
C LYS A 627 -44.63 -16.80 -7.84
N ILE A 628 -44.14 -17.79 -7.10
CA ILE A 628 -44.58 -19.19 -7.15
C ILE A 628 -45.34 -19.54 -5.86
N GLY A 629 -46.46 -20.25 -5.98
CA GLY A 629 -47.26 -20.74 -4.86
C GLY A 629 -48.73 -20.34 -4.97
N SER A 630 -49.45 -20.43 -3.86
CA SER A 630 -50.88 -20.08 -3.75
C SER A 630 -51.18 -18.95 -2.75
N ALA A 631 -50.19 -18.52 -1.96
CA ALA A 631 -50.37 -17.47 -0.97
C ALA A 631 -50.54 -16.09 -1.62
N ASP A 632 -51.35 -15.24 -0.98
CA ASP A 632 -51.47 -13.81 -1.30
C ASP A 632 -50.10 -13.15 -1.29
N PHE A 633 -49.84 -12.28 -2.27
CA PHE A 633 -48.54 -11.64 -2.43
C PHE A 633 -48.67 -10.23 -2.97
N ILE A 634 -47.95 -9.28 -2.36
CA ILE A 634 -47.78 -7.93 -2.85
C ILE A 634 -46.40 -7.84 -3.50
N PHE A 635 -46.38 -7.63 -4.81
CA PHE A 635 -45.20 -7.41 -5.61
C PHE A 635 -44.67 -5.99 -5.35
N PRO A 636 -43.47 -5.82 -4.76
CA PRO A 636 -42.92 -4.51 -4.41
C PRO A 636 -42.28 -3.83 -5.63
N LEU A 637 -43.11 -3.47 -6.59
CA LEU A 637 -42.69 -2.94 -7.88
C LEU A 637 -42.57 -1.42 -7.87
N GLY A 638 -41.76 -0.88 -8.77
CA GLY A 638 -41.70 0.55 -9.03
C GLY A 638 -40.79 0.90 -10.21
N ALA A 639 -40.76 2.18 -10.56
CA ALA A 639 -39.86 2.72 -11.58
C ALA A 639 -39.56 4.21 -11.30
N GLY A 640 -38.35 4.65 -11.67
CA GLY A 640 -37.87 5.98 -11.29
C GLY A 640 -37.83 6.14 -9.77
N SER A 641 -38.57 7.10 -9.23
CA SER A 641 -38.74 7.33 -7.79
C SER A 641 -40.14 6.93 -7.28
N VAL A 642 -40.92 6.21 -8.10
CA VAL A 642 -42.30 5.85 -7.78
C VAL A 642 -42.39 4.37 -7.41
N SER A 643 -42.88 4.11 -6.20
CA SER A 643 -43.32 2.79 -5.76
C SER A 643 -44.76 2.57 -6.18
N ALA A 644 -44.99 1.47 -6.91
CA ALA A 644 -46.26 1.11 -7.50
C ALA A 644 -46.53 -0.40 -7.28
N PRO A 645 -46.78 -0.82 -6.03
CA PRO A 645 -47.00 -2.23 -5.73
C PRO A 645 -48.24 -2.80 -6.42
N LEU A 646 -48.25 -4.11 -6.64
CA LEU A 646 -49.40 -4.85 -7.14
C LEU A 646 -49.67 -6.05 -6.24
N GLY A 647 -50.92 -6.26 -5.82
CA GLY A 647 -51.34 -7.41 -5.04
C GLY A 647 -52.06 -8.45 -5.88
N LEU A 648 -51.70 -9.72 -5.69
CA LEU A 648 -52.53 -10.86 -6.11
C LEU A 648 -52.99 -11.63 -4.88
N ARG A 649 -54.28 -11.96 -4.84
CA ARG A 649 -54.91 -12.61 -3.68
C ARG A 649 -55.86 -13.73 -4.06
N GLY A 650 -56.11 -14.63 -3.11
CA GLY A 650 -57.15 -15.66 -3.21
C GLY A 650 -56.96 -16.56 -4.43
N LEU A 651 -55.72 -16.97 -4.70
CA LEU A 651 -55.41 -17.86 -5.83
C LEU A 651 -56.20 -19.17 -5.70
N ASN A 652 -56.84 -19.59 -6.79
CA ASN A 652 -57.63 -20.83 -6.82
C ASN A 652 -56.79 -22.12 -6.70
N GLN A 653 -55.50 -22.07 -7.06
CA GLN A 653 -54.56 -23.17 -6.98
C GLN A 653 -53.12 -22.63 -6.93
N SER A 654 -52.16 -23.48 -6.57
CA SER A 654 -50.73 -23.13 -6.66
C SER A 654 -50.31 -22.95 -8.12
N GLY A 655 -49.55 -21.89 -8.41
CA GLY A 655 -49.02 -21.64 -9.74
C GLY A 655 -47.99 -20.51 -9.72
N SER A 656 -47.72 -19.94 -10.89
CA SER A 656 -46.72 -18.88 -11.04
C SER A 656 -47.26 -17.68 -11.80
N PHE A 657 -46.96 -16.48 -11.31
CA PHE A 657 -47.20 -15.20 -11.97
C PHE A 657 -45.89 -14.44 -12.14
N THR A 658 -45.70 -13.79 -13.29
CA THR A 658 -44.65 -12.80 -13.51
C THR A 658 -45.29 -11.43 -13.68
N VAL A 659 -44.87 -10.45 -12.87
CA VAL A 659 -45.45 -9.11 -12.83
C VAL A 659 -44.37 -8.06 -12.99
N ALA A 660 -44.63 -7.04 -13.82
CA ALA A 660 -43.78 -5.88 -14.00
C ALA A 660 -44.60 -4.58 -13.95
N TYR A 661 -43.96 -3.49 -13.54
CA TYR A 661 -44.53 -2.14 -13.56
C TYR A 661 -43.76 -1.26 -14.55
N PHE A 662 -44.49 -0.42 -15.27
CA PHE A 662 -43.94 0.51 -16.24
C PHE A 662 -44.44 1.92 -15.97
N ARG A 663 -43.50 2.86 -15.80
CA ARG A 663 -43.78 4.29 -15.63
C ARG A 663 -43.90 4.99 -16.99
N THR A 664 -44.85 4.55 -17.79
CA THR A 664 -45.19 5.12 -19.09
C THR A 664 -46.66 4.84 -19.43
N ALA A 665 -47.19 5.51 -20.45
CA ALA A 665 -48.53 5.25 -20.95
C ALA A 665 -48.73 3.75 -21.30
N PRO A 666 -49.90 3.16 -20.99
CA PRO A 666 -50.27 1.83 -21.40
C PRO A 666 -50.33 1.69 -22.93
N PRO A 667 -50.27 0.44 -23.46
CA PRO A 667 -50.45 0.19 -24.89
C PRO A 667 -51.72 0.83 -25.48
N THR A 668 -51.56 1.47 -26.64
CA THR A 668 -52.67 2.11 -27.36
C THR A 668 -53.67 1.06 -27.86
N ALA A 669 -54.90 1.12 -27.35
CA ALA A 669 -55.99 0.24 -27.74
C ALA A 669 -57.34 0.93 -27.51
N ASN A 670 -58.42 0.39 -28.07
CA ASN A 670 -59.76 0.95 -27.93
C ASN A 670 -60.24 0.85 -26.49
N LEU A 671 -60.97 1.87 -26.01
CA LEU A 671 -61.62 1.86 -24.70
C LEU A 671 -63.01 1.26 -24.81
N ALA A 672 -63.38 0.40 -23.85
CA ALA A 672 -64.77 -0.02 -23.69
C ALA A 672 -65.64 1.18 -23.29
N PRO A 673 -66.93 1.23 -23.66
CA PRO A 673 -67.81 2.38 -23.41
C PRO A 673 -67.97 2.80 -21.93
N ALA A 674 -67.62 1.92 -20.98
CA ALA A 674 -67.67 2.19 -19.54
C ALA A 674 -66.47 3.00 -19.01
N LEU A 675 -65.43 3.20 -19.83
CA LEU A 675 -64.21 3.92 -19.45
C LEU A 675 -64.08 5.21 -20.26
N VAL A 676 -63.58 6.26 -19.63
CA VAL A 676 -63.33 7.56 -20.27
C VAL A 676 -61.85 7.82 -20.45
N PHE A 677 -61.04 7.72 -19.39
CA PHE A 677 -59.59 7.83 -19.48
C PHE A 677 -58.88 6.60 -18.92
N LEU A 678 -57.70 6.34 -19.48
CA LEU A 678 -56.69 5.45 -18.90
C LEU A 678 -55.58 6.34 -18.32
N SER A 679 -54.79 5.79 -17.40
CA SER A 679 -53.56 6.45 -16.98
C SER A 679 -52.68 6.77 -18.19
N ALA A 680 -52.19 8.01 -18.27
CA ALA A 680 -51.23 8.43 -19.28
C ALA A 680 -49.78 8.15 -18.85
N VAL A 681 -49.55 7.69 -17.62
CA VAL A 681 -48.22 7.67 -16.99
C VAL A 681 -47.79 6.33 -16.44
N GLU A 682 -48.69 5.35 -16.32
CA GLU A 682 -48.32 4.04 -15.78
C GLU A 682 -49.24 2.87 -16.16
N TYR A 683 -48.66 1.66 -16.15
CA TYR A 683 -49.39 0.40 -16.23
C TYR A 683 -48.58 -0.75 -15.61
N TRP A 684 -49.28 -1.86 -15.34
CA TRP A 684 -48.70 -3.12 -14.88
C TRP A 684 -48.95 -4.21 -15.91
N GLN A 685 -47.97 -5.08 -16.11
CA GLN A 685 -48.12 -6.29 -16.88
C GLN A 685 -48.18 -7.47 -15.92
N VAL A 686 -49.23 -8.27 -15.99
CA VAL A 686 -49.44 -9.48 -15.17
C VAL A 686 -49.52 -10.68 -16.12
N GLN A 687 -48.51 -11.52 -16.09
CA GLN A 687 -48.46 -12.75 -16.86
C GLN A 687 -48.72 -13.95 -15.94
N SER A 688 -49.73 -14.75 -16.26
CA SER A 688 -49.88 -16.08 -15.67
C SER A 688 -48.98 -17.07 -16.41
N ASN A 689 -48.12 -17.76 -15.66
CA ASN A 689 -47.25 -18.83 -16.18
C ASN A 689 -47.85 -20.22 -15.98
N THR A 690 -49.02 -20.32 -15.34
CA THR A 690 -49.73 -21.58 -15.11
C THR A 690 -51.16 -21.48 -15.65
N PRO A 691 -51.55 -22.33 -16.61
CA PRO A 691 -52.91 -22.31 -17.17
C PRO A 691 -53.99 -22.50 -16.10
N GLY A 692 -55.12 -21.78 -16.24
CA GLY A 692 -56.29 -21.95 -15.38
C GLY A 692 -56.23 -21.25 -14.01
N LEU A 693 -55.21 -20.41 -13.78
CA LEU A 693 -55.15 -19.60 -12.56
C LEU A 693 -56.28 -18.56 -12.50
N SER A 694 -56.76 -18.31 -11.30
CA SER A 694 -57.67 -17.22 -10.98
C SER A 694 -57.29 -16.55 -9.68
N ALA A 695 -57.26 -15.21 -9.66
CA ALA A 695 -56.83 -14.41 -8.52
C ALA A 695 -57.51 -13.04 -8.49
N GLY A 696 -57.73 -12.48 -7.31
CA GLY A 696 -58.11 -11.08 -7.14
C GLY A 696 -56.91 -10.16 -7.33
N LEU A 697 -57.15 -8.98 -7.90
CA LEU A 697 -56.12 -7.96 -8.21
C LEU A 697 -56.21 -6.77 -7.25
N GLU A 698 -55.07 -6.18 -6.89
CA GLU A 698 -54.93 -4.91 -6.17
C GLU A 698 -53.87 -4.05 -6.86
N LEU A 699 -54.23 -2.83 -7.23
CA LEU A 699 -53.26 -1.82 -7.67
C LEU A 699 -53.11 -0.79 -6.55
N PHE A 700 -51.87 -0.47 -6.19
CA PHE A 700 -51.56 0.48 -5.13
C PHE A 700 -50.98 1.78 -5.72
N TRP A 701 -51.32 2.93 -5.13
CA TRP A 701 -50.62 4.19 -5.38
C TRP A 701 -50.03 4.73 -4.08
N THR A 702 -48.74 5.05 -4.11
CA THR A 702 -48.03 5.67 -2.98
C THR A 702 -47.97 7.20 -3.09
N ASN A 703 -48.25 7.73 -4.29
CA ASN A 703 -48.33 9.15 -4.58
C ASN A 703 -49.40 9.38 -5.67
N GLY A 704 -50.63 9.67 -5.25
CA GLY A 704 -51.74 9.80 -6.20
C GLY A 704 -51.63 11.03 -7.11
N ALA A 705 -50.93 12.09 -6.70
CA ALA A 705 -50.60 13.19 -7.61
C ALA A 705 -49.70 12.72 -8.76
N ALA A 706 -48.71 11.86 -8.46
CA ALA A 706 -47.88 11.24 -9.49
C ALA A 706 -48.68 10.28 -10.39
N SER A 707 -49.76 9.69 -9.91
CA SER A 707 -50.67 8.82 -10.68
C SER A 707 -51.83 9.58 -11.35
N GLY A 708 -51.95 10.90 -11.12
CA GLY A 708 -53.07 11.71 -11.61
C GLY A 708 -54.44 11.37 -10.99
N ILE A 709 -54.45 10.82 -9.78
CA ILE A 709 -55.64 10.45 -9.01
C ILE A 709 -56.11 11.64 -8.18
N THR A 710 -57.34 12.08 -8.43
CA THR A 710 -57.99 13.24 -7.81
C THR A 710 -59.32 12.91 -7.14
N ASP A 711 -59.97 11.79 -7.52
CA ASP A 711 -61.27 11.37 -6.99
C ASP A 711 -61.39 9.84 -6.93
N LEU A 712 -61.49 9.28 -5.72
CA LEU A 712 -61.58 7.83 -5.53
C LEU A 712 -62.92 7.23 -5.97
N THR A 713 -63.99 8.03 -6.08
CA THR A 713 -65.31 7.54 -6.48
C THR A 713 -65.40 7.26 -7.98
N ASP A 714 -64.57 7.93 -8.76
CA ASP A 714 -64.48 7.77 -10.22
C ASP A 714 -63.35 6.79 -10.63
N LEU A 715 -62.41 6.51 -9.74
CA LEU A 715 -61.28 5.62 -10.01
C LEU A 715 -61.76 4.18 -10.28
N SER A 716 -61.22 3.59 -11.35
CA SER A 716 -61.45 2.21 -11.77
C SER A 716 -60.14 1.54 -12.19
N VAL A 717 -60.19 0.24 -12.45
CA VAL A 717 -59.12 -0.53 -13.06
C VAL A 717 -59.54 -0.93 -14.47
N ALA A 718 -58.64 -0.79 -15.44
CA ALA A 718 -58.83 -1.28 -16.79
C ALA A 718 -57.91 -2.47 -17.06
N GLN A 719 -58.41 -3.45 -17.83
CA GLN A 719 -57.65 -4.60 -18.33
C GLN A 719 -57.65 -4.63 -19.85
N LEU A 720 -56.48 -4.78 -20.47
CA LEU A 720 -56.38 -5.02 -21.90
C LEU A 720 -56.69 -6.48 -22.22
N SER A 721 -57.76 -6.72 -22.96
CA SER A 721 -58.12 -8.04 -23.47
C SER A 721 -58.63 -7.94 -24.90
N SER A 722 -58.09 -8.79 -25.79
CA SER A 722 -58.48 -8.84 -27.20
C SER A 722 -58.43 -7.48 -27.93
N GLY A 723 -57.45 -6.64 -27.58
CA GLY A 723 -57.27 -5.31 -28.19
C GLY A 723 -58.23 -4.22 -27.68
N ILE A 724 -58.94 -4.47 -26.58
CA ILE A 724 -59.85 -3.51 -25.94
C ILE A 724 -59.52 -3.40 -24.45
N TRP A 725 -59.45 -2.18 -23.94
CA TRP A 725 -59.39 -1.89 -22.50
C TRP A 725 -60.80 -2.00 -21.90
N ASN A 726 -61.01 -3.06 -21.13
CA ASN A 726 -62.27 -3.35 -20.46
C ASN A 726 -62.21 -2.93 -18.99
N GLU A 727 -63.33 -2.46 -18.45
CA GLU A 727 -63.43 -2.17 -17.02
C GLU A 727 -63.33 -3.46 -16.20
N VAL A 728 -62.54 -3.42 -15.13
CA VAL A 728 -62.54 -4.42 -14.05
C VAL A 728 -63.35 -3.85 -12.89
N GLU A 729 -64.42 -4.54 -12.52
CA GLU A 729 -65.23 -4.17 -11.36
C GLU A 729 -64.34 -4.12 -10.11
N SER A 730 -64.27 -2.94 -9.51
CA SER A 730 -63.25 -2.62 -8.51
C SER A 730 -63.70 -1.55 -7.52
N GLN A 731 -63.12 -1.58 -6.33
CA GLN A 731 -63.41 -0.67 -5.23
C GLN A 731 -62.12 -0.04 -4.69
N ALA A 732 -62.09 1.29 -4.66
CA ALA A 732 -60.98 2.06 -4.10
C ALA A 732 -61.10 2.20 -2.57
N SER A 733 -59.96 2.25 -1.88
CA SER A 733 -59.85 2.53 -0.44
C SER A 733 -58.58 3.34 -0.14
N GLY A 734 -58.55 4.03 1.00
CA GLY A 734 -57.45 4.93 1.38
C GLY A 734 -57.78 6.39 1.08
N SER A 735 -56.83 7.12 0.51
CA SER A 735 -56.94 8.55 0.19
C SER A 735 -56.44 8.86 -1.21
N VAL A 736 -56.77 10.04 -1.74
CA VAL A 736 -56.20 10.50 -3.02
C VAL A 736 -54.67 10.61 -2.98
N ALA A 737 -54.05 10.81 -1.80
CA ALA A 737 -52.60 10.87 -1.69
C ALA A 737 -51.93 9.48 -1.77
N SER A 738 -52.52 8.50 -1.09
CA SER A 738 -52.09 7.10 -1.15
C SER A 738 -53.25 6.17 -0.78
N GLY A 739 -53.31 5.03 -1.45
CA GLY A 739 -54.35 4.03 -1.29
C GLY A 739 -54.21 2.85 -2.24
N GLN A 740 -55.30 2.10 -2.38
CA GLN A 740 -55.38 0.93 -3.24
C GLN A 740 -56.74 0.83 -3.92
N ILE A 741 -56.78 0.18 -5.07
CA ILE A 741 -58.02 -0.19 -5.77
C ILE A 741 -58.02 -1.69 -6.05
N ARG A 742 -59.11 -2.33 -5.64
CA ARG A 742 -59.21 -3.78 -5.48
C ARG A 742 -60.31 -4.34 -6.36
N SER A 743 -60.06 -5.40 -7.13
CA SER A 743 -61.13 -6.09 -7.88
C SER A 743 -62.18 -6.72 -6.93
N THR A 744 -63.46 -6.65 -7.27
CA THR A 744 -64.53 -7.27 -6.45
C THR A 744 -64.53 -8.79 -6.59
N ASN A 745 -64.17 -9.27 -7.77
CA ASN A 745 -64.12 -10.69 -8.13
C ASN A 745 -62.69 -11.15 -8.43
N ASN A 746 -62.48 -12.48 -8.41
CA ASN A 746 -61.27 -13.08 -8.94
C ASN A 746 -61.29 -13.06 -10.47
N LEU A 747 -60.16 -12.69 -11.07
CA LEU A 747 -59.95 -12.63 -12.52
C LEU A 747 -59.35 -13.94 -13.00
N SER A 748 -59.73 -14.40 -14.20
CA SER A 748 -59.14 -15.57 -14.88
C SER A 748 -58.36 -15.20 -16.15
N ASN A 749 -58.51 -13.95 -16.60
CA ASN A 749 -57.72 -13.37 -17.67
C ASN A 749 -56.67 -12.45 -17.05
N PHE A 750 -55.45 -12.48 -17.58
CA PHE A 750 -54.34 -11.63 -17.15
C PHE A 750 -53.63 -11.05 -18.38
N GLY A 751 -52.99 -9.90 -18.21
CA GLY A 751 -52.40 -9.10 -19.28
C GLY A 751 -51.99 -7.74 -18.72
N ASP A 752 -52.21 -6.69 -19.49
CA ASP A 752 -51.91 -5.33 -19.03
C ASP A 752 -53.08 -4.75 -18.23
N PHE A 753 -52.75 -4.07 -17.14
CA PHE A 753 -53.68 -3.40 -16.24
C PHE A 753 -53.23 -1.96 -15.99
N THR A 754 -54.17 -1.04 -15.85
CA THR A 754 -53.87 0.37 -15.54
C THR A 754 -55.01 1.01 -14.74
N PHE A 755 -54.77 2.18 -14.14
CA PHE A 755 -55.83 3.00 -13.59
C PHE A 755 -56.70 3.58 -14.71
N ALA A 756 -57.99 3.72 -14.45
CA ALA A 756 -58.94 4.30 -15.38
C ALA A 756 -60.01 5.15 -14.67
N SER A 757 -60.75 5.96 -15.43
CA SER A 757 -61.89 6.74 -14.94
C SER A 757 -63.18 6.38 -15.68
N ARG A 758 -64.31 6.55 -15.01
CA ARG A 758 -65.67 6.25 -15.54
C ARG A 758 -66.39 7.49 -16.03
N GLU A 759 -66.11 8.63 -15.42
CA GLU A 759 -66.86 9.88 -15.57
C GLU A 759 -65.94 11.08 -15.80
N ALA A 760 -64.66 10.84 -16.11
CA ALA A 760 -63.66 11.89 -16.30
C ALA A 760 -63.60 12.87 -15.12
N ARG A 761 -63.62 12.39 -13.87
CA ARG A 761 -63.23 13.22 -12.70
C ARG A 761 -61.75 13.05 -12.37
N ASN A 762 -61.16 11.92 -12.76
CA ASN A 762 -59.71 11.72 -12.81
C ASN A 762 -59.19 11.85 -14.25
N ALA A 763 -58.29 12.80 -14.47
CA ALA A 763 -57.54 12.92 -15.72
C ALA A 763 -56.38 11.91 -15.83
N LEU A 764 -55.94 11.31 -14.71
CA LEU A 764 -54.92 10.26 -14.65
C LEU A 764 -53.62 10.60 -15.43
N GLY A 765 -53.20 11.86 -15.34
CA GLY A 765 -51.99 12.35 -16.00
C GLY A 765 -52.17 12.80 -17.45
N ASN A 766 -53.40 12.77 -17.98
CA ASN A 766 -53.70 13.32 -19.29
C ASN A 766 -53.71 14.86 -19.23
N THR A 767 -52.71 15.48 -19.86
CA THR A 767 -52.53 16.95 -19.86
C THR A 767 -53.19 17.65 -21.05
N ASP A 768 -53.63 16.89 -22.06
CA ASP A 768 -54.39 17.43 -23.20
C ASP A 768 -55.76 17.97 -22.77
N LEU A 769 -56.15 17.73 -21.51
CA LEU A 769 -57.38 18.19 -20.90
C LEU A 769 -57.24 19.54 -20.19
N ILE A 770 -56.02 20.02 -19.96
CA ILE A 770 -55.78 21.32 -19.33
C ILE A 770 -55.98 22.40 -20.40
N PRO A 771 -56.82 23.44 -20.16
CA PRO A 771 -57.02 24.49 -21.16
C PRO A 771 -55.73 25.25 -21.43
N SER A 772 -55.49 25.63 -22.69
CA SER A 772 -54.37 26.50 -23.07
C SER A 772 -54.43 27.85 -22.35
N ALA A 773 -53.27 28.45 -22.07
CA ALA A 773 -53.22 29.81 -21.52
C ALA A 773 -53.79 30.82 -22.54
N PRO A 774 -54.55 31.83 -22.10
CA PRO A 774 -54.99 32.93 -22.96
C PRO A 774 -53.81 33.82 -23.38
N GLU A 775 -53.91 34.38 -24.59
CA GLU A 775 -52.97 35.41 -25.05
C GLU A 775 -53.63 36.79 -25.02
N TRP A 776 -52.83 37.86 -24.92
CA TRP A 776 -53.39 39.21 -24.85
C TRP A 776 -53.85 39.73 -26.21
N GLY A 777 -55.07 40.26 -26.24
CA GLY A 777 -55.54 41.12 -27.33
C GLY A 777 -55.13 42.56 -27.08
N GLU A 778 -55.67 43.18 -26.03
CA GLU A 778 -55.31 44.53 -25.59
C GLU A 778 -55.74 44.79 -24.14
N VAL A 779 -55.04 45.69 -23.45
CA VAL A 779 -55.52 46.31 -22.21
C VAL A 779 -55.54 47.82 -22.46
N ARG A 780 -56.74 48.41 -22.55
CA ARG A 780 -56.94 49.77 -23.03
C ARG A 780 -57.73 50.59 -22.01
N VAL A 781 -57.27 51.80 -21.73
CA VAL A 781 -58.03 52.78 -20.92
C VAL A 781 -59.06 53.47 -21.82
N GLU A 782 -60.32 53.43 -21.43
CA GLU A 782 -61.42 54.12 -22.12
C GLU A 782 -61.54 55.59 -21.68
N GLU A 783 -62.17 56.43 -22.50
CA GLU A 783 -62.40 57.85 -22.18
C GLU A 783 -63.21 58.05 -20.88
N SER A 784 -63.98 57.05 -20.47
CA SER A 784 -64.74 57.03 -19.21
C SER A 784 -63.88 56.80 -17.96
N GLY A 785 -62.61 56.43 -18.12
CA GLY A 785 -61.72 56.00 -17.03
C GLY A 785 -61.82 54.51 -16.68
N ALA A 786 -62.68 53.75 -17.36
CA ALA A 786 -62.71 52.30 -17.27
C ALA A 786 -61.51 51.67 -18.02
N ILE A 787 -61.11 50.46 -17.65
CA ILE A 787 -60.08 49.68 -18.36
C ILE A 787 -60.75 48.50 -19.06
N GLN A 788 -60.67 48.46 -20.39
CA GLN A 788 -61.06 47.33 -21.20
C GLN A 788 -59.90 46.32 -21.25
N VAL A 789 -60.17 45.08 -20.86
CA VAL A 789 -59.23 43.96 -20.79
C VAL A 789 -59.68 42.92 -21.82
N ARG A 790 -58.93 42.74 -22.92
CA ARG A 790 -59.23 41.77 -23.99
C ARG A 790 -58.13 40.73 -24.12
N TRP A 791 -58.53 39.48 -24.28
CA TRP A 791 -57.64 38.35 -24.55
C TRP A 791 -58.15 37.52 -25.73
N VAL A 792 -57.25 36.75 -26.33
CA VAL A 792 -57.54 35.74 -27.34
C VAL A 792 -57.82 34.43 -26.61
N ASP A 793 -58.98 33.86 -26.90
CA ASP A 793 -59.39 32.54 -26.44
C ASP A 793 -58.66 31.46 -27.26
N LEU A 794 -57.56 30.94 -26.69
CA LEU A 794 -56.80 29.81 -27.24
C LEU A 794 -57.16 28.49 -26.54
N ALA A 795 -58.00 28.56 -25.51
CA ALA A 795 -58.42 27.41 -24.76
C ALA A 795 -59.66 26.81 -25.44
N SER A 796 -59.70 25.49 -25.63
CA SER A 796 -60.84 24.83 -26.28
C SER A 796 -61.61 23.93 -25.31
N GLN A 797 -61.16 23.86 -24.06
CA GLN A 797 -61.62 22.92 -23.03
C GLN A 797 -61.87 23.61 -21.68
N GLU A 798 -61.77 24.92 -21.62
CA GLU A 798 -62.12 25.73 -20.45
C GLU A 798 -63.63 25.72 -20.19
N THR A 799 -63.99 25.73 -18.92
CA THR A 799 -65.38 25.95 -18.48
C THR A 799 -65.61 27.40 -18.05
N GLU A 800 -64.54 28.08 -17.66
CA GLU A 800 -64.57 29.46 -17.19
C GLU A 800 -63.23 30.19 -17.41
N TYR A 801 -63.31 31.51 -17.38
CA TYR A 801 -62.21 32.46 -17.38
C TYR A 801 -62.18 33.25 -16.08
N ILE A 802 -61.04 33.30 -15.39
CA ILE A 802 -60.88 34.10 -14.17
C ILE A 802 -59.94 35.26 -14.47
N VAL A 803 -60.48 36.48 -14.44
CA VAL A 803 -59.70 37.71 -14.58
C VAL A 803 -59.26 38.17 -13.20
N GLU A 804 -57.96 38.26 -13.01
CA GLU A 804 -57.35 38.72 -11.76
C GLU A 804 -56.70 40.08 -11.97
N ARG A 805 -56.79 40.95 -10.95
CA ARG A 805 -56.24 42.30 -10.96
C ARG A 805 -55.36 42.54 -9.73
N ALA A 806 -54.20 43.16 -9.94
CA ALA A 806 -53.35 43.73 -8.91
C ALA A 806 -53.33 45.27 -9.01
N THR A 807 -53.22 45.95 -7.87
CA THR A 807 -53.26 47.42 -7.78
C THR A 807 -51.93 47.95 -7.27
N GLY A 808 -51.38 48.97 -7.92
CA GLY A 808 -50.11 49.60 -7.52
C GLY A 808 -48.85 48.83 -7.91
N SER A 809 -48.88 47.50 -7.87
CA SER A 809 -47.78 46.61 -8.29
C SER A 809 -48.29 45.23 -8.76
N GLU A 810 -47.43 44.44 -9.42
CA GLU A 810 -47.73 43.09 -9.92
C GLU A 810 -47.71 41.99 -8.83
N GLN A 811 -47.56 42.32 -7.55
CA GLN A 811 -47.33 41.29 -6.52
C GLN A 811 -48.62 40.67 -5.95
N ASN A 812 -49.73 41.42 -5.94
CA ASN A 812 -50.94 41.04 -5.19
C ASN A 812 -52.17 40.98 -6.10
N PHE A 813 -52.33 39.86 -6.82
CA PHE A 813 -53.50 39.61 -7.66
C PHE A 813 -54.69 39.10 -6.83
N SER A 814 -55.85 39.74 -7.04
CA SER A 814 -57.14 39.27 -6.53
C SER A 814 -58.10 39.02 -7.69
N VAL A 815 -59.02 38.07 -7.53
CA VAL A 815 -60.07 37.83 -8.54
C VAL A 815 -60.91 39.10 -8.70
N LEU A 816 -60.88 39.67 -9.90
CA LEU A 816 -61.74 40.78 -10.28
C LEU A 816 -63.10 40.23 -10.72
N GLN A 817 -63.11 39.22 -11.58
CA GLN A 817 -64.32 38.57 -12.04
C GLN A 817 -64.06 37.15 -12.56
N THR A 818 -65.02 36.24 -12.34
CA THR A 818 -65.12 34.95 -13.02
C THR A 818 -66.16 35.05 -14.13
N LEU A 819 -65.80 34.58 -15.31
CA LEU A 819 -66.56 34.66 -16.55
C LEU A 819 -66.79 33.24 -17.10
N PRO A 820 -67.92 32.97 -17.78
CA PRO A 820 -68.14 31.68 -18.42
C PRO A 820 -67.14 31.41 -19.56
N ARG A 821 -67.09 30.17 -20.06
CA ARG A 821 -66.28 29.76 -21.21
C ARG A 821 -66.44 30.65 -22.45
N ASN A 822 -65.43 30.64 -23.32
CA ASN A 822 -65.35 31.39 -24.56
C ASN A 822 -65.45 32.94 -24.43
N GLN A 823 -65.32 33.50 -23.23
CA GLN A 823 -65.26 34.95 -23.05
C GLN A 823 -63.88 35.48 -23.44
N THR A 824 -63.84 36.66 -24.05
CA THR A 824 -62.60 37.28 -24.57
C THR A 824 -62.40 38.72 -24.12
N GLU A 825 -63.32 39.27 -23.32
CA GLU A 825 -63.23 40.64 -22.84
C GLU A 825 -63.87 40.84 -21.46
N LEU A 826 -63.34 41.81 -20.71
CA LEU A 826 -63.89 42.34 -19.47
C LEU A 826 -63.72 43.87 -19.46
N LEU A 827 -64.73 44.60 -18.98
CA LEU A 827 -64.62 46.03 -18.71
C LEU A 827 -64.55 46.28 -17.21
N ASP A 828 -63.37 46.69 -16.72
CA ASP A 828 -63.20 47.12 -15.34
C ASP A 828 -63.55 48.60 -15.19
N THR A 829 -64.67 48.90 -14.54
CA THR A 829 -65.18 50.28 -14.31
C THR A 829 -64.78 50.87 -12.96
N THR A 830 -64.04 50.09 -12.15
CA THR A 830 -63.57 50.48 -10.82
C THR A 830 -62.18 51.13 -10.71
N PRO A 831 -61.36 51.28 -11.78
CA PRO A 831 -60.07 51.96 -11.69
C PRO A 831 -60.16 53.42 -11.22
N ILE A 832 -59.18 53.84 -10.41
CA ILE A 832 -59.03 55.23 -9.96
C ILE A 832 -57.91 55.89 -10.76
N ALA A 833 -58.17 57.11 -11.24
CA ALA A 833 -57.18 57.90 -11.98
C ALA A 833 -55.90 58.11 -11.16
N GLY A 834 -54.74 57.99 -11.81
CA GLY A 834 -53.41 58.09 -11.20
C GLY A 834 -52.92 56.81 -10.52
N THR A 835 -53.69 55.71 -10.52
CA THR A 835 -53.27 54.43 -9.95
C THR A 835 -52.99 53.40 -11.06
N PRO A 836 -51.82 52.73 -11.08
CA PRO A 836 -51.56 51.65 -12.03
C PRO A 836 -52.27 50.36 -11.62
N TYR A 837 -52.83 49.65 -12.61
CA TYR A 837 -53.49 48.36 -12.43
C TYR A 837 -52.88 47.33 -13.36
N PHE A 838 -52.75 46.09 -12.88
CA PHE A 838 -52.18 44.97 -13.62
C PHE A 838 -53.20 43.83 -13.70
N TYR A 839 -53.32 43.20 -14.86
CA TYR A 839 -54.30 42.16 -15.14
C TYR A 839 -53.61 40.88 -15.60
N ARG A 840 -54.21 39.74 -15.28
CA ARG A 840 -53.91 38.42 -15.86
C ARG A 840 -55.19 37.60 -15.96
N VAL A 841 -55.27 36.72 -16.95
CA VAL A 841 -56.46 35.93 -17.26
C VAL A 841 -56.12 34.46 -17.18
N ARG A 842 -56.90 33.70 -16.39
CA ARG A 842 -56.74 32.26 -16.20
C ARG A 842 -57.86 31.51 -16.92
N ALA A 843 -57.52 30.68 -17.90
CA ALA A 843 -58.42 29.67 -18.45
C ALA A 843 -58.50 28.51 -17.45
N GLN A 844 -59.70 28.03 -17.12
CA GLN A 844 -59.87 26.98 -16.11
C GLN A 844 -60.96 26.00 -16.48
N ASN A 845 -60.73 24.73 -16.16
CA ASN A 845 -61.74 23.67 -16.13
C ASN A 845 -61.53 22.77 -14.89
N PRO A 846 -62.38 21.75 -14.67
CA PRO A 846 -62.22 20.82 -13.55
C PRO A 846 -60.89 20.03 -13.54
N PHE A 847 -60.16 19.97 -14.66
CA PHE A 847 -58.90 19.23 -14.81
C PHE A 847 -57.65 20.06 -14.55
N GLY A 848 -57.75 21.40 -14.63
CA GLY A 848 -56.63 22.29 -14.39
C GLY A 848 -56.88 23.71 -14.89
N SER A 849 -55.83 24.53 -14.83
CA SER A 849 -55.88 25.90 -15.30
C SER A 849 -54.55 26.35 -15.88
N ALA A 850 -54.59 27.25 -16.87
CA ALA A 850 -53.42 27.92 -17.42
C ALA A 850 -53.65 29.45 -17.41
N ILE A 851 -52.57 30.21 -17.17
CA ILE A 851 -52.64 31.66 -16.93
C ILE A 851 -51.86 32.44 -17.98
N SER A 852 -52.41 33.58 -18.41
CA SER A 852 -51.74 34.52 -19.32
C SER A 852 -50.55 35.22 -18.66
N GLU A 853 -49.73 35.88 -19.48
CA GLU A 853 -48.79 36.92 -19.01
C GLU A 853 -49.52 38.07 -18.27
N THR A 854 -48.78 38.92 -17.56
CA THR A 854 -49.32 40.13 -16.90
C THR A 854 -49.34 41.35 -17.86
N ARG A 855 -50.39 42.17 -17.83
CA ARG A 855 -50.45 43.47 -18.54
C ARG A 855 -50.89 44.61 -17.64
N GLY A 856 -50.21 45.75 -17.75
CA GLY A 856 -50.49 46.97 -16.98
C GLY A 856 -51.31 48.01 -17.74
N ALA A 857 -52.07 48.83 -17.01
CA ALA A 857 -52.73 50.03 -17.50
C ALA A 857 -52.76 51.14 -16.43
N LEU A 858 -52.65 52.40 -16.86
CA LEU A 858 -52.71 53.59 -15.99
C LEU A 858 -53.78 54.55 -16.49
N VAL A 859 -54.80 54.82 -15.66
CA VAL A 859 -55.85 55.80 -15.98
C VAL A 859 -55.32 57.21 -15.72
N GLY A 860 -55.17 58.02 -16.78
CA GLY A 860 -54.61 59.36 -16.69
C GLY A 860 -55.53 60.38 -16.00
N VAL A 861 -54.94 61.41 -15.39
CA VAL A 861 -55.67 62.59 -14.89
C VAL A 861 -55.68 63.64 -15.99
N LEU A 862 -56.81 63.86 -16.66
CA LEU A 862 -56.97 65.00 -17.58
C LEU A 862 -57.11 66.29 -16.76
N GLY A 863 -56.01 67.02 -16.58
CA GLY A 863 -56.02 68.37 -16.04
C GLY A 863 -56.44 69.38 -17.11
N ASN A 864 -57.53 70.12 -16.87
CA ASN A 864 -57.87 71.32 -17.66
C ASN A 864 -56.74 72.35 -17.57
N LEU A 865 -56.00 72.58 -18.67
CA LEU A 865 -55.06 73.70 -18.77
C LEU A 865 -55.80 74.97 -19.24
N PRO A 866 -55.59 76.14 -18.60
CA PRO A 866 -56.25 77.39 -19.00
C PRO A 866 -55.76 77.89 -20.36
N SER A 867 -56.68 78.41 -21.16
CA SER A 867 -56.44 78.98 -22.49
C SER A 867 -55.46 80.17 -22.42
N GLY A 868 -54.34 80.08 -23.14
CA GLY A 868 -53.49 81.26 -23.44
C GLY A 868 -51.97 81.06 -23.36
N SER A 869 -51.47 79.94 -22.84
CA SER A 869 -50.03 79.66 -22.82
C SER A 869 -49.76 78.16 -22.74
N ALA A 870 -49.87 77.48 -23.88
CA ALA A 870 -49.31 76.13 -24.00
C ALA A 870 -47.77 76.25 -23.90
N PRO A 871 -47.08 75.53 -23.00
CA PRO A 871 -45.67 75.27 -23.26
C PRO A 871 -45.65 74.40 -24.52
N LEU A 872 -45.25 74.98 -25.65
CA LEU A 872 -44.92 74.19 -26.84
C LEU A 872 -43.76 73.27 -26.43
N LEU A 873 -44.09 72.04 -26.05
CA LEU A 873 -43.12 70.97 -25.85
C LEU A 873 -42.55 70.66 -27.23
N LYS A 874 -41.33 71.11 -27.49
CA LYS A 874 -40.65 70.81 -28.74
C LYS A 874 -39.79 69.59 -28.54
N VAL A 875 -40.06 68.56 -29.33
CA VAL A 875 -39.22 67.37 -29.39
C VAL A 875 -38.50 67.31 -30.73
N TYR A 876 -37.18 67.23 -30.71
CA TYR A 876 -36.37 67.13 -31.92
C TYR A 876 -35.04 66.42 -31.66
N PRO A 877 -34.38 65.83 -32.69
CA PRO A 877 -34.95 65.58 -34.00
C PRO A 877 -36.13 64.61 -33.87
N ASN A 878 -37.20 64.85 -34.65
CA ASN A 878 -38.30 63.92 -34.81
C ASN A 878 -38.43 63.70 -36.33
N PRO A 879 -38.07 62.52 -36.87
CA PRO A 879 -37.69 61.28 -36.16
C PRO A 879 -36.34 61.34 -35.43
N ASN A 880 -36.17 60.57 -34.34
CA ASN A 880 -34.89 60.35 -33.65
C ASN A 880 -34.42 58.89 -33.72
N THR A 881 -33.20 58.62 -33.25
CA THR A 881 -32.59 57.29 -33.16
C THR A 881 -32.41 56.83 -31.71
N GLY A 882 -33.33 57.21 -30.80
CA GLY A 882 -33.25 56.90 -29.37
C GLY A 882 -32.56 57.97 -28.53
N VAL A 883 -32.15 59.08 -29.15
CA VAL A 883 -31.67 60.30 -28.47
C VAL A 883 -32.40 61.49 -29.04
N PHE A 884 -33.10 62.25 -28.20
CA PHE A 884 -33.86 63.43 -28.58
C PHE A 884 -33.80 64.52 -27.51
N TRP A 885 -34.20 65.72 -27.87
CA TRP A 885 -34.22 66.89 -27.02
C TRP A 885 -35.66 67.31 -26.78
N VAL A 886 -35.94 67.74 -25.57
CA VAL A 886 -37.25 68.22 -25.13
C VAL A 886 -37.06 69.64 -24.60
N GLU A 887 -37.64 70.61 -25.29
CA GLU A 887 -37.65 72.01 -24.87
C GLU A 887 -39.06 72.46 -24.48
N GLY A 888 -39.15 73.26 -23.41
CA GLY A 888 -40.40 73.82 -22.91
C GLY A 888 -40.17 74.57 -21.60
N ALA A 889 -40.98 75.59 -21.32
CA ALA A 889 -40.91 76.30 -20.05
C ALA A 889 -41.56 75.48 -18.92
N GLY A 890 -40.88 75.40 -17.75
CA GLY A 890 -41.44 74.78 -16.54
C GLY A 890 -41.40 73.25 -16.46
N LEU A 891 -40.56 72.60 -17.28
CA LEU A 891 -40.44 71.14 -17.30
C LEU A 891 -39.77 70.57 -16.04
N ARG A 892 -40.40 69.55 -15.44
CA ARG A 892 -39.91 68.76 -14.29
C ARG A 892 -39.65 67.31 -14.72
N PRO A 893 -38.47 67.01 -15.26
CA PRO A 893 -38.19 65.70 -15.84
C PRO A 893 -38.05 64.59 -14.81
N GLU A 894 -37.95 64.92 -13.52
CA GLU A 894 -38.00 63.98 -12.39
C GLU A 894 -39.25 63.10 -12.38
N ASP A 895 -40.36 63.60 -12.90
CA ASP A 895 -41.67 62.94 -12.89
C ASP A 895 -42.00 62.25 -14.23
N TRP A 896 -41.04 62.17 -15.15
CA TRP A 896 -41.30 61.64 -16.49
C TRP A 896 -41.24 60.11 -16.52
N ILE A 897 -42.24 59.52 -17.17
CA ILE A 897 -42.26 58.11 -17.58
C ILE A 897 -42.35 58.11 -19.10
N ILE A 898 -41.45 57.39 -19.76
CA ILE A 898 -41.54 57.14 -21.19
C ILE A 898 -42.11 55.73 -21.36
N LEU A 899 -43.17 55.60 -22.15
CA LEU A 899 -43.75 54.31 -22.49
C LEU A 899 -43.45 53.99 -23.95
N ASP A 900 -43.19 52.73 -24.26
CA ASP A 900 -43.11 52.26 -25.64
C ASP A 900 -44.50 52.16 -26.29
N GLY A 901 -44.55 51.79 -27.57
CA GLY A 901 -45.80 51.58 -28.30
C GLY A 901 -46.68 50.44 -27.75
N GLN A 902 -46.19 49.68 -26.77
CA GLN A 902 -46.91 48.63 -26.05
C GLN A 902 -47.27 49.04 -24.60
N GLY A 903 -47.01 50.30 -24.22
CA GLY A 903 -47.32 50.83 -22.90
C GLY A 903 -46.35 50.42 -21.79
N LEU A 904 -45.20 49.81 -22.12
CA LEU A 904 -44.17 49.42 -21.15
C LEU A 904 -43.22 50.58 -20.87
N SER A 905 -42.80 50.73 -19.62
CA SER A 905 -41.86 51.78 -19.23
C SER A 905 -40.48 51.56 -19.85
N VAL A 906 -40.03 52.53 -20.65
CA VAL A 906 -38.70 52.56 -21.25
C VAL A 906 -37.75 53.29 -20.31
N PRO A 907 -36.65 52.64 -19.86
CA PRO A 907 -35.63 53.31 -19.08
C PRO A 907 -34.92 54.38 -19.90
N PHE A 908 -34.73 55.56 -19.32
CA PHE A 908 -34.06 56.66 -20.00
C PHE A 908 -33.09 57.40 -19.07
N ALA A 909 -32.06 57.99 -19.68
CA ALA A 909 -31.18 58.96 -19.05
C ALA A 909 -31.56 60.37 -19.51
N ARG A 910 -31.49 61.33 -18.59
CA ARG A 910 -31.78 62.75 -18.83
C ARG A 910 -30.56 63.63 -18.52
N GLN A 911 -30.29 64.59 -19.38
CA GLN A 911 -29.21 65.57 -19.21
C GLN A 911 -29.73 66.99 -19.46
N ALA A 912 -29.47 67.90 -18.54
CA ALA A 912 -29.84 69.31 -18.68
C ALA A 912 -28.97 70.00 -19.75
N THR A 913 -29.58 70.88 -20.54
CA THR A 913 -28.92 71.70 -21.56
C THR A 913 -29.35 73.16 -21.42
N PRO A 914 -28.64 74.13 -22.03
CA PRO A 914 -28.99 75.55 -21.92
C PRO A 914 -30.40 75.91 -22.43
N GLN A 915 -31.04 75.06 -23.24
CA GLN A 915 -32.35 75.34 -23.87
C GLN A 915 -33.45 74.33 -23.50
N GLY A 916 -33.12 73.25 -22.77
CA GLY A 916 -34.08 72.18 -22.40
C GLY A 916 -33.39 70.94 -21.84
N TRP A 917 -33.90 69.75 -22.18
CA TRP A 917 -33.37 68.45 -21.72
C TRP A 917 -33.04 67.52 -22.87
N GLN A 918 -31.86 66.90 -22.86
CA GLN A 918 -31.55 65.77 -23.73
C GLN A 918 -31.97 64.47 -23.05
N ILE A 919 -32.71 63.64 -23.77
CA ILE A 919 -33.17 62.32 -23.35
C ILE A 919 -32.50 61.26 -24.20
N LYS A 920 -31.98 60.22 -23.54
CA LYS A 920 -31.38 59.05 -24.16
C LYS A 920 -32.08 57.80 -23.66
N LEU A 921 -32.71 57.05 -24.56
CA LEU A 921 -33.26 55.73 -24.25
C LEU A 921 -32.11 54.76 -24.00
N LEU A 922 -32.24 53.93 -22.96
CA LEU A 922 -31.24 52.95 -22.56
C LEU A 922 -31.65 51.57 -23.14
N GLY A 923 -30.69 50.77 -23.61
CA GLY A 923 -30.97 49.40 -24.09
C GLY A 923 -30.96 49.16 -25.60
N GLY A 924 -30.58 50.15 -26.43
CA GLY A 924 -30.43 49.96 -27.88
C GLY A 924 -31.71 50.12 -28.70
N GLU A 925 -32.77 50.64 -28.07
CA GLU A 925 -34.07 50.90 -28.68
C GLU A 925 -33.99 52.02 -29.74
N ARG A 926 -34.58 51.78 -30.92
CA ARG A 926 -34.57 52.73 -32.04
C ARG A 926 -35.80 53.64 -32.02
N GLY A 927 -35.58 54.93 -31.75
CA GLY A 927 -36.33 56.07 -32.28
C GLY A 927 -37.82 56.24 -31.91
N VAL A 928 -38.15 57.28 -31.13
CA VAL A 928 -39.53 57.70 -30.86
C VAL A 928 -40.06 58.59 -31.99
N ILE A 929 -41.26 58.33 -32.51
CA ILE A 929 -42.04 59.32 -33.27
C ILE A 929 -43.05 59.92 -32.28
N PHE A 930 -42.86 61.19 -31.93
CA PHE A 930 -43.83 61.94 -31.12
C PHE A 930 -44.90 62.58 -32.00
#